data_AF-A0AAW1RFI4-F1
#
_entry.id   AF-A0AAW1RFI4-F1
#
_cell.length_a   1.000
_cell.length_b   1.000
_cell.length_c   1.000
_cell.angle_alpha   90.00
_cell.angle_beta   90.00
_cell.angle_gamma   90.00
#
_symmetry.space_group_name_H-M   'P 1'
#
loop_
_entity.id
_entity.type
_entity.pdbx_description
1 polymer ?
#
loop_
_entity_poly.entity_id
_entity_poly.type
_entity_poly.pdbx_seq_one_letter_code
_entity_poly.pdbx_strand_id
1 'polypeptide(L)'
;MQAARIHLAGALLVLAAVSASALVTPGETFPNIKPGVVIQTNITTYTTSTQYVKVSWSGIPTPTNSDGIALYVNAPGTTVNGLSPLRWQWANQSPGYSQPDNMYSSSGSLVFQVLNQRYDIVFYYFSNVTTVKGSSGLVGWNSTKVIGTSKPITNLIPNDPRQGHLSYTSTPGEVVVQWTTKDVGKPVAMVGTTPGGPYTLSAVATTTTYARSDMCGGIAATYGYFDPGTFNAATIKGLKPSTTYYYVYGDSATKAMGPEASFTTSPPVGAASQLRFLAWADSGQATIDHTNEYDYSEDYDPLMTTPAGTADEAYWADYDEWQIEQAEQGASLPLVERLTADITYWKPTLLFHEGDISYARGSVSQWDQYFEQYYPVFKNAPIMTLPGNHERDWPGTGAQHQLQCWQTSVAGDRYDPLQPRTDSGGECGKPYQQRLQMPAKAQTINATGQWYSFDQGPVHFLQLSTEEPFGVGSPQWKFAVADLQAANANRANTPWVVVGFHRPIYTSSLEGGLLASDLRVAEDLRNAFEEVFFQYEVDMTWAGHVHVYERTCPVFKKQCLGTTIVNGTAVNNAPVNLDFGNGGYAMTWFVNPNQLPYFEIVALEHGYIRGEVNATHFHIQSVGSQSGLVIDDFTLTKPAGWTPSPAAKLTIINQGFQSNYTETFIENPGVSANILFTRIFNLLTKALHGNLALLTSQQTNRETLVVDINAPDNVTDLTQVFDKFRAILDSSAFIPSTPPVPQNIIDTFKQLFALFDSNVAKAATIPGFDAGILQGPQLNLVNPPLPPSAAPPTKTPSPPPPTPKQRLADEIANHIGSIVPDLLHGTHIG
;
A
#
# COMPACT_ATOMS: atom_id res chain seq x y z
N MET A 1 3.81 67.11 -19.76
CA MET A 1 3.85 67.21 -21.24
C MET A 1 5.17 66.63 -21.69
N GLN A 2 5.26 65.61 -22.52
CA GLN A 2 4.29 64.85 -23.30
C GLN A 2 4.94 63.46 -23.45
N ALA A 3 4.34 62.36 -22.98
CA ALA A 3 3.10 61.75 -23.47
C ALA A 3 3.17 61.51 -24.99
N ALA A 4 3.33 60.23 -25.35
CA ALA A 4 2.82 59.55 -26.54
C ALA A 4 3.88 58.67 -27.19
N ARG A 5 3.86 57.37 -26.86
CA ARG A 5 4.00 56.22 -27.78
C ARG A 5 4.25 54.97 -26.96
N ILE A 6 3.16 54.35 -26.52
CA ILE A 6 2.89 52.89 -26.45
C ILE A 6 1.39 52.82 -26.13
N HIS A 7 0.57 52.82 -27.18
CA HIS A 7 -0.84 52.40 -27.15
C HIS A 7 -1.30 52.19 -28.58
N LEU A 8 -1.15 50.95 -29.08
CA LEU A 8 -1.97 50.40 -30.15
C LEU A 8 -1.77 48.88 -30.19
N ALA A 9 -2.44 48.20 -29.26
CA ALA A 9 -2.79 46.79 -29.36
C ALA A 9 -3.89 46.52 -28.32
N GLY A 10 -5.07 47.08 -28.56
CA GLY A 10 -6.28 46.84 -27.79
C GLY A 10 -7.47 46.85 -28.73
N ALA A 11 -8.33 45.84 -28.56
CA ALA A 11 -9.65 45.66 -29.17
C ALA A 11 -9.70 45.10 -30.60
N LEU A 12 -9.71 43.77 -30.71
CA LEU A 12 -10.57 43.03 -31.63
C LEU A 12 -10.76 41.59 -31.12
N LEU A 13 -11.65 41.45 -30.14
CA LEU A 13 -12.22 40.19 -29.70
C LEU A 13 -13.67 40.52 -29.33
N VAL A 14 -14.61 39.92 -30.07
CA VAL A 14 -15.94 39.42 -29.66
C VAL A 14 -16.87 39.40 -30.88
N LEU A 15 -17.55 38.25 -31.04
CA LEU A 15 -18.67 37.90 -31.93
C LEU A 15 -18.34 37.36 -33.35
N ALA A 16 -18.24 36.04 -33.44
CA ALA A 16 -19.14 35.26 -34.29
C ALA A 16 -19.36 33.87 -33.66
N ALA A 17 -20.61 33.60 -33.29
CA ALA A 17 -21.07 32.31 -32.81
C ALA A 17 -21.67 31.49 -33.96
N VAL A 18 -21.63 30.16 -33.77
CA VAL A 18 -22.41 29.12 -34.44
C VAL A 18 -21.95 28.67 -35.83
N SER A 19 -21.15 27.62 -35.83
CA SER A 19 -21.45 26.43 -36.63
C SER A 19 -21.12 25.19 -35.80
N ALA A 20 -22.16 24.49 -35.36
CA ALA A 20 -22.06 23.18 -34.76
C ALA A 20 -21.44 22.21 -35.78
N SER A 21 -20.22 21.73 -35.50
CA SER A 21 -19.59 20.62 -36.20
C SER A 21 -18.45 20.06 -35.35
N ALA A 22 -18.70 18.87 -34.78
CA ALA A 22 -17.72 17.88 -34.31
C ALA A 22 -16.69 18.30 -33.22
N LEU A 23 -17.07 18.13 -31.95
CA LEU A 23 -16.15 17.80 -30.87
C LEU A 23 -16.26 16.29 -30.59
N VAL A 24 -15.56 15.52 -31.41
CA VAL A 24 -14.97 14.21 -31.10
C VAL A 24 -13.47 14.48 -31.30
N THR A 25 -12.55 13.80 -30.62
CA THR A 25 -11.18 13.76 -31.16
C THR A 25 -11.28 13.37 -32.65
N PRO A 26 -10.79 14.20 -33.59
CA PRO A 26 -10.88 13.85 -35.00
C PRO A 26 -10.04 12.59 -35.25
N GLY A 27 -10.69 11.49 -35.63
CA GLY A 27 -10.07 10.56 -36.58
C GLY A 27 -9.72 9.15 -36.14
N GLU A 28 -10.05 8.67 -34.93
CA GLU A 28 -9.90 7.23 -34.69
C GLU A 28 -11.09 6.48 -35.32
N THR A 29 -10.85 5.93 -36.51
CA THR A 29 -11.80 5.06 -37.20
C THR A 29 -11.54 3.62 -36.82
N PHE A 30 -12.54 2.95 -36.25
CA PHE A 30 -12.42 1.53 -35.94
C PHE A 30 -12.83 0.69 -37.15
N PRO A 31 -11.98 -0.23 -37.62
CA PRO A 31 -12.24 -1.00 -38.85
C PRO A 31 -13.40 -2.00 -38.70
N ASN A 32 -13.79 -2.32 -37.46
CA ASN A 32 -14.72 -3.41 -37.15
C ASN A 32 -16.04 -2.95 -36.53
N ILE A 33 -16.40 -1.66 -36.61
CA ILE A 33 -17.73 -1.19 -36.20
C ILE A 33 -18.81 -2.00 -36.93
N LYS A 34 -19.69 -2.64 -36.15
CA LYS A 34 -20.74 -3.49 -36.70
C LYS A 34 -22.04 -2.70 -36.83
N PRO A 35 -22.67 -2.66 -38.02
CA PRO A 35 -24.01 -2.09 -38.18
C PRO A 35 -25.00 -2.76 -37.23
N GLY A 36 -25.83 -1.95 -36.55
CA GLY A 36 -26.83 -2.44 -35.60
C GLY A 36 -26.35 -2.62 -34.17
N VAL A 37 -25.04 -2.56 -33.90
CA VAL A 37 -24.51 -2.46 -32.53
C VAL A 37 -24.74 -1.04 -32.00
N VAL A 38 -25.41 -0.94 -30.86
CA VAL A 38 -25.75 0.33 -30.22
C VAL A 38 -25.19 0.35 -28.82
N ILE A 39 -24.32 1.32 -28.52
CA ILE A 39 -23.83 1.61 -27.16
C ILE A 39 -24.43 2.94 -26.72
N GLN A 40 -25.11 2.94 -25.58
CA GLN A 40 -25.82 4.09 -25.05
C GLN A 40 -25.46 4.34 -23.59
N THR A 41 -25.41 5.61 -23.22
CA THR A 41 -25.19 6.07 -21.85
C THR A 41 -26.44 6.80 -21.38
N ASN A 42 -26.79 6.68 -20.10
CA ASN A 42 -27.94 7.40 -19.53
C ASN A 42 -27.71 8.92 -19.41
N ILE A 43 -26.47 9.38 -19.58
CA ILE A 43 -26.09 10.79 -19.55
C ILE A 43 -25.30 11.17 -20.81
N THR A 44 -25.30 12.47 -21.11
CA THR A 44 -24.48 13.08 -22.17
C THR A 44 -23.47 14.09 -21.62
N THR A 45 -23.62 14.49 -20.36
CA THR A 45 -22.70 15.36 -19.63
C THR A 45 -22.60 14.93 -18.18
N TYR A 46 -21.46 15.14 -17.52
CA TYR A 46 -21.33 14.98 -16.07
C TYR A 46 -20.84 16.27 -15.40
N THR A 47 -21.30 16.48 -14.16
CA THR A 47 -21.04 17.71 -13.38
C THR A 47 -20.41 17.43 -12.01
N THR A 48 -20.12 16.17 -11.69
CA THR A 48 -19.44 15.76 -10.45
C THR A 48 -18.43 14.64 -10.73
N SER A 49 -17.34 14.59 -9.95
CA SER A 49 -16.22 13.64 -10.10
C SER A 49 -16.54 12.22 -9.60
N THR A 50 -17.77 11.93 -9.17
CA THR A 50 -18.14 10.60 -8.65
C THR A 50 -19.52 10.20 -9.15
N GLN A 51 -19.91 10.73 -10.31
CA GLN A 51 -21.20 10.46 -10.92
C GLN A 51 -21.27 9.02 -11.43
N TYR A 52 -22.38 8.32 -11.20
CA TYR A 52 -22.60 6.99 -11.77
C TYR A 52 -23.24 7.09 -13.15
N VAL A 53 -22.66 6.36 -14.11
CA VAL A 53 -23.08 6.28 -15.50
C VAL A 53 -23.51 4.85 -15.80
N LYS A 54 -24.76 4.69 -16.19
CA LYS A 54 -25.25 3.42 -16.75
C LYS A 54 -24.93 3.40 -18.24
N VAL A 55 -24.11 2.45 -18.63
CA VAL A 55 -23.83 2.14 -20.04
C VAL A 55 -24.57 0.87 -20.42
N SER A 56 -25.30 0.93 -21.53
CA SER A 56 -26.10 -0.18 -22.06
C SER A 56 -25.69 -0.47 -23.49
N TRP A 57 -25.74 -1.74 -23.88
CA TRP A 57 -25.48 -2.19 -25.25
C TRP A 57 -26.58 -3.09 -25.78
N SER A 58 -26.76 -3.10 -27.09
CA SER A 58 -27.66 -4.02 -27.80
C SER A 58 -27.20 -4.30 -29.22
N GLY A 59 -27.73 -5.37 -29.80
CA GLY A 59 -27.44 -5.75 -31.18
C GLY A 59 -26.07 -6.41 -31.37
N ILE A 60 -25.47 -6.96 -30.31
CA ILE A 60 -24.19 -7.68 -30.42
C ILE A 60 -24.41 -8.97 -31.25
N PRO A 61 -23.76 -9.11 -32.42
CA PRO A 61 -24.08 -10.20 -33.34
C PRO A 61 -23.66 -11.58 -32.84
N THR A 62 -22.52 -11.67 -32.18
CA THR A 62 -21.91 -12.90 -31.67
C THR A 62 -21.31 -12.62 -30.29
N PRO A 63 -22.16 -12.45 -29.26
CA PRO A 63 -21.68 -12.13 -27.91
C PRO A 63 -20.86 -13.28 -27.35
N THR A 64 -19.80 -12.97 -26.62
CA THR A 64 -18.90 -13.95 -25.99
C THR A 64 -18.64 -13.63 -24.52
N ASN A 65 -18.08 -14.58 -23.77
CA ASN A 65 -17.58 -14.33 -22.41
C ASN A 65 -16.32 -13.46 -22.35
N SER A 66 -15.65 -13.24 -23.48
CA SER A 66 -14.45 -12.40 -23.61
C SER A 66 -14.78 -11.03 -24.23
N ASP A 67 -16.06 -10.66 -24.25
CA ASP A 67 -16.48 -9.31 -24.60
C ASP A 67 -16.34 -8.40 -23.37
N GLY A 68 -15.90 -7.17 -23.59
CA GLY A 68 -15.69 -6.19 -22.52
C GLY A 68 -16.16 -4.81 -22.93
N ILE A 69 -16.56 -4.02 -21.93
CA ILE A 69 -16.87 -2.59 -22.10
C ILE A 69 -15.87 -1.77 -21.29
N ALA A 70 -15.32 -0.73 -21.92
CA ALA A 70 -14.23 0.03 -21.34
C ALA A 70 -14.41 1.54 -21.53
N LEU A 71 -14.05 2.27 -20.48
CA LEU A 71 -14.12 3.72 -20.35
C LEU A 71 -12.77 4.33 -20.71
N TYR A 72 -12.78 5.27 -21.64
CA TYR A 72 -11.61 6.01 -22.08
C TYR A 72 -11.79 7.51 -21.90
N VAL A 73 -10.66 8.18 -21.71
CA VAL A 73 -10.58 9.64 -21.82
C VAL A 73 -10.53 10.05 -23.28
N ASN A 74 -11.20 11.15 -23.62
CA ASN A 74 -11.14 11.79 -24.92
C ASN A 74 -10.19 13.00 -24.84
N ALA A 75 -8.89 12.73 -24.66
CA ALA A 75 -7.86 13.75 -24.53
C ALA A 75 -7.03 13.88 -25.84
N PRO A 76 -6.36 15.02 -26.06
CA PRO A 76 -5.45 15.17 -27.20
C PRO A 76 -4.36 14.08 -27.21
N GLY A 77 -4.20 13.39 -28.34
CA GLY A 77 -3.14 12.39 -28.50
C GLY A 77 -3.41 11.02 -27.86
N THR A 78 -4.60 10.79 -27.30
CA THR A 78 -5.01 9.47 -26.80
C THR A 78 -5.73 8.68 -27.90
N THR A 79 -5.47 7.38 -27.98
CA THR A 79 -6.13 6.43 -28.90
C THR A 79 -6.37 5.11 -28.17
N VAL A 80 -7.25 4.25 -28.68
CA VAL A 80 -7.51 2.94 -28.06
C VAL A 80 -6.25 2.07 -28.00
N ASN A 81 -5.36 2.15 -28.99
CA ASN A 81 -4.10 1.39 -28.98
C ASN A 81 -2.99 2.09 -28.17
N GLY A 82 -3.13 3.38 -27.89
CA GLY A 82 -2.09 4.22 -27.29
C GLY A 82 -2.39 4.63 -25.86
N LEU A 83 -3.48 4.15 -25.27
CA LEU A 83 -3.90 4.39 -23.90
C LEU A 83 -4.62 3.15 -23.37
N SER A 84 -4.31 2.73 -22.15
CA SER A 84 -5.13 1.75 -21.42
C SER A 84 -6.47 2.37 -21.05
N PRO A 85 -7.58 1.60 -20.98
CA PRO A 85 -8.80 2.11 -20.39
C PRO A 85 -8.55 2.71 -19.01
N LEU A 86 -9.28 3.78 -18.70
CA LEU A 86 -9.36 4.31 -17.35
C LEU A 86 -9.98 3.26 -16.42
N ARG A 87 -11.05 2.64 -16.91
CA ARG A 87 -11.81 1.56 -16.25
C ARG A 87 -12.39 0.63 -17.31
N TRP A 88 -12.67 -0.61 -16.95
CA TRP A 88 -13.31 -1.57 -17.83
C TRP A 88 -14.03 -2.67 -17.05
N GLN A 89 -14.90 -3.41 -17.71
CA GLN A 89 -15.55 -4.58 -17.12
C GLN A 89 -15.96 -5.58 -18.20
N TRP A 90 -15.87 -6.87 -17.88
CA TRP A 90 -16.38 -7.94 -18.73
C TRP A 90 -17.90 -7.83 -18.88
N ALA A 91 -18.39 -8.01 -20.11
CA ALA A 91 -19.82 -7.94 -20.41
C ALA A 91 -20.63 -8.99 -19.65
N ASN A 92 -20.01 -10.11 -19.26
CA ASN A 92 -20.61 -11.18 -18.47
C ASN A 92 -20.98 -10.78 -17.03
N GLN A 93 -20.48 -9.65 -16.53
CA GLN A 93 -20.92 -9.07 -15.26
C GLN A 93 -22.28 -8.38 -15.36
N SER A 94 -22.80 -8.14 -16.58
CA SER A 94 -24.15 -7.61 -16.74
C SER A 94 -25.17 -8.67 -16.32
N PRO A 95 -26.16 -8.33 -15.48
CA PRO A 95 -27.24 -9.25 -15.13
C PRO A 95 -27.94 -9.81 -16.37
N GLY A 96 -28.09 -11.14 -16.41
CA GLY A 96 -28.72 -11.85 -17.54
C GLY A 96 -27.89 -11.89 -18.82
N TYR A 97 -26.61 -11.49 -18.80
CA TYR A 97 -25.73 -11.63 -19.95
C TYR A 97 -25.35 -13.09 -20.19
N SER A 98 -24.83 -13.76 -19.16
CA SER A 98 -24.57 -15.20 -19.20
C SER A 98 -25.89 -15.97 -19.08
N GLN A 99 -26.15 -16.85 -20.04
CA GLN A 99 -27.33 -17.71 -20.12
C GLN A 99 -26.90 -19.18 -20.07
N PRO A 100 -27.83 -20.13 -19.85
CA PRO A 100 -27.52 -21.56 -19.90
C PRO A 100 -26.86 -21.97 -21.24
N ASP A 101 -26.15 -23.10 -21.23
CA ASP A 101 -25.50 -23.69 -22.41
C ASP A 101 -24.44 -22.79 -23.08
N ASN A 102 -23.71 -21.98 -22.30
CA ASN A 102 -22.71 -21.01 -22.77
C ASN A 102 -23.27 -20.02 -23.81
N MET A 103 -24.56 -19.70 -23.69
CA MET A 103 -25.19 -18.65 -24.48
C MET A 103 -24.95 -17.29 -23.82
N TYR A 104 -24.78 -16.25 -24.65
CA TYR A 104 -24.59 -14.89 -24.18
C TYR A 104 -25.66 -13.97 -24.79
N SER A 105 -26.16 -13.03 -23.99
CA SER A 105 -27.15 -12.06 -24.43
C SER A 105 -26.55 -11.06 -25.42
N SER A 106 -27.31 -10.73 -26.47
CA SER A 106 -26.93 -9.67 -27.42
C SER A 106 -27.07 -8.24 -26.85
N SER A 107 -27.52 -8.14 -25.60
CA SER A 107 -27.73 -6.88 -24.87
C SER A 107 -27.37 -7.01 -23.40
N GLY A 108 -26.94 -5.90 -22.80
CA GLY A 108 -26.62 -5.84 -21.39
C GLY A 108 -26.44 -4.40 -20.93
N SER A 109 -26.18 -4.23 -19.64
CA SER A 109 -25.85 -2.93 -19.09
C SER A 109 -25.02 -3.05 -17.83
N LEU A 110 -24.09 -2.11 -17.64
CA LEU A 110 -23.24 -1.98 -16.47
C LEU A 110 -23.25 -0.54 -15.97
N VAL A 111 -22.79 -0.35 -14.74
CA VAL A 111 -22.70 0.95 -14.10
C VAL A 111 -21.24 1.23 -13.78
N PHE A 112 -20.76 2.41 -14.18
CA PHE A 112 -19.42 2.90 -13.92
C PHE A 112 -19.54 4.21 -13.15
N GLN A 113 -18.82 4.36 -12.05
CA GLN A 113 -18.52 5.65 -11.47
C GLN A 113 -17.48 6.34 -12.37
N VAL A 114 -17.73 7.61 -12.71
CA VAL A 114 -16.82 8.39 -13.56
C VAL A 114 -16.16 9.49 -12.74
N LEU A 115 -14.84 9.58 -12.90
CA LEU A 115 -14.01 10.59 -12.26
C LEU A 115 -13.80 11.80 -13.14
N ASN A 116 -13.67 12.97 -12.51
CA ASN A 116 -13.22 14.17 -13.20
C ASN A 116 -11.71 14.11 -13.43
N GLN A 117 -11.32 13.47 -14.53
CA GLN A 117 -9.95 13.40 -15.02
C GLN A 117 -9.72 14.40 -16.17
N ARG A 118 -10.28 15.62 -16.03
CA ARG A 118 -10.03 16.82 -16.88
C ARG A 118 -10.62 16.82 -18.29
N TYR A 119 -11.11 15.69 -18.78
CA TYR A 119 -11.48 15.53 -20.18
C TYR A 119 -12.84 14.85 -20.33
N ASP A 120 -13.43 14.98 -21.52
CA ASP A 120 -14.61 14.22 -21.91
C ASP A 120 -14.28 12.72 -21.90
N ILE A 121 -15.30 11.88 -21.79
CA ILE A 121 -15.13 10.43 -21.72
C ILE A 121 -15.99 9.71 -22.75
N VAL A 122 -15.61 8.48 -23.09
CA VAL A 122 -16.31 7.65 -24.08
C VAL A 122 -16.22 6.18 -23.69
N PHE A 123 -17.26 5.41 -24.00
CA PHE A 123 -17.28 3.97 -23.83
C PHE A 123 -17.11 3.26 -25.16
N TYR A 124 -16.24 2.25 -25.17
CA TYR A 124 -16.06 1.34 -26.30
C TYR A 124 -16.45 -0.08 -25.88
N TYR A 125 -17.15 -0.78 -26.78
CA TYR A 125 -17.44 -2.21 -26.63
C TYR A 125 -16.47 -3.00 -27.50
N PHE A 126 -15.73 -3.88 -26.84
CA PHE A 126 -14.75 -4.76 -27.44
C PHE A 126 -15.30 -6.18 -27.50
N SER A 127 -15.14 -6.86 -28.63
CA SER A 127 -15.56 -8.25 -28.78
C SER A 127 -14.38 -9.19 -28.93
N ASN A 128 -14.47 -10.36 -28.30
CA ASN A 128 -13.46 -11.42 -28.34
C ASN A 128 -12.07 -10.88 -27.99
N VAL A 129 -11.99 -10.21 -26.84
CA VAL A 129 -10.73 -9.66 -26.33
C VAL A 129 -9.92 -10.79 -25.74
N THR A 130 -8.74 -11.01 -26.30
CA THR A 130 -7.82 -12.02 -25.79
C THR A 130 -6.97 -11.39 -24.71
N THR A 131 -6.80 -12.10 -23.60
CA THR A 131 -5.66 -11.86 -22.72
C THR A 131 -4.38 -12.12 -23.53
N VAL A 132 -3.37 -11.28 -23.35
CA VAL A 132 -2.09 -11.41 -24.05
C VAL A 132 -1.43 -12.70 -23.54
N LYS A 133 -1.21 -13.68 -24.43
CA LYS A 133 -0.58 -14.95 -24.08
C LYS A 133 0.81 -14.72 -23.50
N GLY A 134 1.08 -15.31 -22.34
CA GLY A 134 2.34 -15.16 -21.61
C GLY A 134 2.19 -14.26 -20.40
N SER A 135 1.43 -13.17 -20.51
CA SER A 135 1.12 -12.24 -19.42
C SER A 135 -0.31 -12.46 -18.95
N SER A 136 -0.48 -13.30 -17.95
CA SER A 136 -1.75 -13.54 -17.28
C SER A 136 -2.30 -12.22 -16.75
N GLY A 137 -3.20 -11.59 -17.50
CA GLY A 137 -3.95 -10.42 -17.06
C GLY A 137 -3.98 -9.26 -18.08
N LEU A 138 -2.91 -9.05 -18.88
CA LEU A 138 -2.91 -7.96 -19.85
C LEU A 138 -4.02 -8.17 -20.89
N VAL A 139 -5.07 -7.36 -20.81
CA VAL A 139 -6.13 -7.33 -21.81
C VAL A 139 -5.59 -6.56 -23.01
N GLY A 140 -5.47 -7.24 -24.15
CA GLY A 140 -5.00 -6.64 -25.40
C GLY A 140 -6.01 -5.66 -25.99
N TRP A 141 -6.22 -4.53 -25.33
CA TRP A 141 -7.09 -3.45 -25.79
C TRP A 141 -6.60 -2.99 -27.15
N ASN A 142 -7.43 -3.24 -28.15
CA ASN A 142 -7.03 -3.07 -29.53
C ASN A 142 -8.20 -2.50 -30.32
N SER A 143 -7.94 -1.42 -31.04
CA SER A 143 -8.87 -0.76 -31.97
C SER A 143 -9.57 -1.73 -32.94
N THR A 144 -8.92 -2.83 -33.33
CA THR A 144 -9.52 -3.86 -34.19
C THR A 144 -10.58 -4.70 -33.47
N LYS A 145 -10.61 -4.72 -32.15
CA LYS A 145 -11.61 -5.43 -31.35
C LYS A 145 -12.83 -4.57 -31.03
N VAL A 146 -12.76 -3.26 -31.27
CA VAL A 146 -13.87 -2.33 -31.08
C VAL A 146 -14.96 -2.58 -32.13
N ILE A 147 -16.16 -2.95 -31.67
CA ILE A 147 -17.34 -3.18 -32.52
C ILE A 147 -18.45 -2.16 -32.30
N GLY A 148 -18.38 -1.36 -31.24
CA GLY A 148 -19.35 -0.31 -30.91
C GLY A 148 -18.73 0.80 -30.06
N THR A 149 -19.25 2.02 -30.22
CA THR A 149 -18.85 3.22 -29.47
C THR A 149 -20.08 3.93 -28.92
N SER A 150 -19.99 4.47 -27.71
CA SER A 150 -20.97 5.44 -27.23
C SER A 150 -20.77 6.78 -27.92
N LYS A 151 -21.73 7.70 -27.73
CA LYS A 151 -21.44 9.13 -27.91
C LYS A 151 -20.49 9.58 -26.78
N PRO A 152 -19.60 10.56 -27.02
CA PRO A 152 -18.84 11.17 -25.94
C PRO A 152 -19.76 11.78 -24.88
N ILE A 153 -19.36 11.67 -23.62
CA ILE A 153 -19.99 12.36 -22.49
C ILE A 153 -19.11 13.57 -22.15
N THR A 154 -19.68 14.77 -22.24
CA THR A 154 -18.95 16.01 -21.98
C THR A 154 -18.70 16.22 -20.49
N ASN A 155 -17.46 16.54 -20.14
CA ASN A 155 -17.09 16.98 -18.80
C ASN A 155 -17.41 18.48 -18.68
N LEU A 156 -18.37 18.84 -17.81
CA LEU A 156 -18.73 20.25 -17.57
C LEU A 156 -17.91 20.91 -16.44
N ILE A 157 -17.06 20.12 -15.78
CA ILE A 157 -16.22 20.55 -14.67
C ILE A 157 -14.72 20.28 -14.90
N PRO A 158 -14.18 20.40 -16.12
CA PRO A 158 -12.82 19.93 -16.43
C PRO A 158 -11.71 20.69 -15.66
N ASN A 159 -12.05 21.87 -15.14
CA ASN A 159 -11.15 22.73 -14.36
C ASN A 159 -11.47 22.78 -12.87
N ASP A 160 -12.44 22.01 -12.37
CA ASP A 160 -12.67 21.92 -10.93
C ASP A 160 -11.38 21.50 -10.22
N PRO A 161 -10.96 22.20 -9.15
CA PRO A 161 -9.81 21.78 -8.35
C PRO A 161 -10.05 20.40 -7.74
N ARG A 162 -9.12 19.47 -7.97
CA ARG A 162 -9.17 18.10 -7.44
C ARG A 162 -7.96 17.81 -6.56
N GLN A 163 -8.02 16.71 -5.82
CA GLN A 163 -6.87 16.20 -5.05
C GLN A 163 -6.39 17.19 -3.99
N GLY A 164 -7.30 17.96 -3.40
CA GLY A 164 -6.98 18.92 -2.35
C GLY A 164 -6.43 18.22 -1.11
N HIS A 165 -5.19 18.54 -0.75
CA HIS A 165 -4.55 18.02 0.46
C HIS A 165 -3.54 19.02 1.02
N LEU A 166 -3.06 18.75 2.24
CA LEU A 166 -2.08 19.60 2.91
C LEU A 166 -0.83 18.80 3.30
N SER A 167 0.30 19.47 3.42
CA SER A 167 1.51 18.94 4.08
C SER A 167 2.13 20.02 4.96
N TYR A 168 2.84 19.61 6.02
CA TYR A 168 3.64 20.55 6.81
C TYR A 168 4.93 20.91 6.07
N THR A 169 5.41 22.12 6.34
CA THR A 169 6.79 22.47 5.99
C THR A 169 7.73 22.21 7.18
N SER A 170 9.03 22.42 7.01
CA SER A 170 9.99 22.42 8.12
C SER A 170 9.93 23.71 8.97
N THR A 171 9.07 24.66 8.59
CA THR A 171 8.86 25.92 9.31
C THR A 171 7.55 25.88 10.10
N PRO A 172 7.57 26.04 11.43
CA PRO A 172 6.36 26.10 12.24
C PRO A 172 5.40 27.19 11.78
N GLY A 173 4.10 26.89 11.76
CA GLY A 173 3.06 27.82 11.32
C GLY A 173 2.95 27.97 9.80
N GLU A 174 3.59 27.08 9.03
CA GLU A 174 3.45 27.00 7.58
C GLU A 174 2.93 25.62 7.13
N VAL A 175 1.97 25.63 6.20
CA VAL A 175 1.48 24.44 5.49
C VAL A 175 1.48 24.71 3.99
N VAL A 176 1.61 23.66 3.20
CA VAL A 176 1.41 23.71 1.75
C VAL A 176 0.02 23.17 1.45
N VAL A 177 -0.81 23.95 0.76
CA VAL A 177 -2.08 23.49 0.20
C VAL A 177 -1.83 23.09 -1.25
N GLN A 178 -2.18 21.86 -1.61
CA GLN A 178 -1.86 21.24 -2.90
C GLN A 178 -3.13 20.74 -3.60
N TRP A 179 -3.24 20.95 -4.92
CA TRP A 179 -4.37 20.49 -5.72
C TRP A 179 -4.04 20.43 -7.21
N THR A 180 -4.87 19.72 -7.98
CA THR A 180 -4.72 19.52 -9.42
C THR A 180 -5.83 20.27 -10.18
N THR A 181 -5.47 20.92 -11.29
CA THR A 181 -6.38 21.56 -12.26
C THR A 181 -6.00 21.20 -13.68
N LYS A 182 -6.89 21.34 -14.66
CA LYS A 182 -6.51 21.19 -16.08
C LYS A 182 -5.79 22.43 -16.61
N ASP A 183 -6.43 23.58 -16.53
CA ASP A 183 -5.91 24.87 -16.97
C ASP A 183 -5.59 25.77 -15.77
N VAL A 184 -4.63 26.68 -15.96
CA VAL A 184 -4.12 27.58 -14.90
C VAL A 184 -4.32 29.03 -15.32
N GLY A 185 -4.92 29.82 -14.44
CA GLY A 185 -5.04 31.27 -14.53
C GLY A 185 -4.33 31.95 -13.36
N LYS A 186 -4.99 32.04 -12.21
CA LYS A 186 -4.46 32.60 -10.95
C LYS A 186 -4.75 31.65 -9.79
N PRO A 187 -3.98 30.55 -9.68
CA PRO A 187 -4.20 29.54 -8.65
C PRO A 187 -3.89 30.14 -7.26
N VAL A 188 -4.79 29.92 -6.31
CA VAL A 188 -4.76 30.54 -4.99
C VAL A 188 -5.34 29.61 -3.93
N ALA A 189 -4.73 29.62 -2.75
CA ALA A 189 -5.31 29.08 -1.53
C ALA A 189 -5.60 30.21 -0.54
N MET A 190 -6.71 30.10 0.18
CA MET A 190 -7.15 31.10 1.15
C MET A 190 -7.60 30.39 2.42
N VAL A 191 -7.21 30.91 3.58
CA VAL A 191 -7.55 30.32 4.89
C VAL A 191 -8.05 31.38 5.88
N GLY A 192 -8.91 30.97 6.79
CA GLY A 192 -9.47 31.80 7.86
C GLY A 192 -9.91 30.95 9.05
N THR A 193 -10.31 31.59 10.14
CA THR A 193 -10.75 30.91 11.37
C THR A 193 -12.28 30.83 11.51
N THR A 194 -13.01 31.25 10.48
CA THR A 194 -14.48 31.30 10.47
C THR A 194 -14.99 30.53 9.24
N PRO A 195 -15.93 29.57 9.41
CA PRO A 195 -16.54 28.87 8.28
C PRO A 195 -17.21 29.86 7.33
N GLY A 196 -17.00 29.69 6.02
CA GLY A 196 -17.50 30.61 4.99
C GLY A 196 -16.78 31.96 4.90
N GLY A 197 -15.69 32.13 5.66
CA GLY A 197 -14.86 33.34 5.67
C GLY A 197 -15.26 34.39 6.74
N PRO A 198 -14.54 35.53 6.79
CA PRO A 198 -13.51 35.96 5.86
C PRO A 198 -12.22 35.11 5.96
N TYR A 199 -11.63 34.78 4.80
CA TYR A 199 -10.30 34.17 4.72
C TYR A 199 -9.24 35.27 4.84
N THR A 200 -8.57 35.33 5.99
CA THR A 200 -7.65 36.41 6.36
C THR A 200 -6.23 36.21 5.86
N LEU A 201 -5.88 34.99 5.48
CA LEU A 201 -4.58 34.63 4.92
C LEU A 201 -4.80 34.04 3.52
N SER A 202 -3.87 34.32 2.61
CA SER A 202 -3.91 33.75 1.25
C SER A 202 -2.50 33.62 0.69
N ALA A 203 -2.35 32.69 -0.25
CA ALA A 203 -1.11 32.48 -0.99
C ALA A 203 -1.43 32.14 -2.44
N VAL A 204 -0.69 32.76 -3.36
CA VAL A 204 -0.68 32.38 -4.78
C VAL A 204 0.12 31.08 -4.91
N ALA A 205 -0.40 30.13 -5.68
CA ALA A 205 0.27 28.86 -5.89
C ALA A 205 1.40 28.97 -6.90
N THR A 206 2.42 28.14 -6.72
CA THR A 206 3.30 27.72 -7.81
C THR A 206 2.65 26.57 -8.55
N THR A 207 2.93 26.44 -9.85
CA THR A 207 2.32 25.41 -10.69
C THR A 207 3.36 24.64 -11.47
N THR A 208 3.24 23.32 -11.49
CA THR A 208 4.09 22.39 -12.24
C THR A 208 3.26 21.34 -12.99
N THR A 209 3.91 20.55 -13.83
CA THR A 209 3.33 19.40 -14.54
C THR A 209 4.45 18.44 -14.93
N TYR A 210 4.10 17.31 -15.54
CA TYR A 210 5.03 16.41 -16.20
C TYR A 210 4.49 15.96 -17.57
N ALA A 211 5.37 15.89 -18.54
CA ALA A 211 5.11 15.39 -19.87
C ALA A 211 5.39 13.88 -19.96
N ARG A 212 4.88 13.23 -21.01
CA ARG A 212 5.21 11.82 -21.32
C ARG A 212 6.72 11.59 -21.39
N SER A 213 7.46 12.56 -21.93
CA SER A 213 8.91 12.52 -22.08
C SER A 213 9.68 12.63 -20.76
N ASP A 214 9.03 13.02 -19.66
CA ASP A 214 9.66 13.07 -18.34
C ASP A 214 9.66 11.71 -17.64
N MET A 215 8.84 10.76 -18.12
CA MET A 215 8.80 9.39 -17.62
C MET A 215 9.99 8.60 -18.14
N CYS A 216 10.47 7.64 -17.34
CA CYS A 216 11.70 6.92 -17.64
C CYS A 216 11.51 5.68 -18.54
N GLY A 217 10.27 5.22 -18.73
CA GLY A 217 9.96 4.13 -19.65
C GLY A 217 8.62 3.46 -19.34
N GLY A 218 8.51 2.17 -19.70
CA GLY A 218 7.38 1.32 -19.33
C GLY A 218 6.01 1.87 -19.74
N ILE A 219 5.02 1.59 -18.90
CA ILE A 219 3.63 2.03 -19.07
C ILE A 219 3.51 3.53 -18.92
N ALA A 220 4.27 4.10 -17.98
CA ALA A 220 4.31 5.54 -17.73
C ALA A 220 4.68 6.34 -18.97
N ALA A 221 5.60 5.85 -19.81
CA ALA A 221 6.02 6.52 -21.03
C ALA A 221 5.18 6.14 -22.27
N THR A 222 4.24 5.20 -22.14
CA THR A 222 3.48 4.65 -23.28
C THR A 222 1.97 4.79 -23.06
N TYR A 223 1.26 3.69 -22.81
CA TYR A 223 -0.18 3.62 -22.77
C TYR A 223 -0.79 3.89 -21.39
N GLY A 224 0.01 4.12 -20.34
CA GLY A 224 -0.48 4.65 -19.06
C GLY A 224 -0.62 6.18 -19.05
N TYR A 225 -0.04 6.85 -20.05
CA TYR A 225 0.05 8.31 -20.09
C TYR A 225 -1.08 8.97 -20.87
N PHE A 226 -1.78 9.86 -20.17
CA PHE A 226 -2.45 11.03 -20.73
C PHE A 226 -2.10 12.25 -19.90
N ASP A 227 -2.41 13.44 -20.41
CA ASP A 227 -2.07 14.69 -19.74
C ASP A 227 -2.62 14.74 -18.29
N PRO A 228 -1.74 14.82 -17.27
CA PRO A 228 -2.14 14.85 -15.87
C PRO A 228 -2.73 16.21 -15.44
N GLY A 229 -2.70 17.21 -16.32
CA GLY A 229 -3.03 18.58 -15.99
C GLY A 229 -1.88 19.26 -15.25
N THR A 230 -2.22 20.06 -14.26
CA THR A 230 -1.29 20.95 -13.56
C THR A 230 -1.44 20.79 -12.06
N PHE A 231 -0.30 20.73 -11.37
CA PHE A 231 -0.21 20.58 -9.93
C PHE A 231 0.11 21.93 -9.31
N ASN A 232 -0.75 22.40 -8.42
CA ASN A 232 -0.65 23.70 -7.79
C ASN A 232 -0.29 23.51 -6.31
N ALA A 233 0.67 24.30 -5.83
CA ALA A 233 1.09 24.30 -4.43
C ALA A 233 1.21 25.72 -3.89
N ALA A 234 0.42 26.03 -2.85
CA ALA A 234 0.38 27.33 -2.20
C ALA A 234 0.81 27.21 -0.73
N THR A 235 1.93 27.84 -0.37
CA THR A 235 2.43 27.86 1.01
C THR A 235 1.74 28.97 1.82
N ILE A 236 0.88 28.56 2.74
CA ILE A 236 0.21 29.45 3.70
C ILE A 236 1.09 29.60 4.93
N LYS A 237 1.29 30.84 5.38
CA LYS A 237 2.21 31.20 6.46
C LYS A 237 1.51 31.93 7.59
N GLY A 238 2.12 31.94 8.77
CA GLY A 238 1.61 32.69 9.94
C GLY A 238 0.43 32.00 10.64
N LEU A 239 0.30 30.69 10.49
CA LEU A 239 -0.69 29.89 11.19
C LEU A 239 -0.32 29.77 12.66
N LYS A 240 -1.32 29.89 13.53
CA LYS A 240 -1.16 29.66 14.97
C LYS A 240 -1.28 28.16 15.24
N PRO A 241 -0.50 27.60 16.19
CA PRO A 241 -0.63 26.20 16.58
C PRO A 241 -1.99 25.94 17.24
N SER A 242 -2.41 24.68 17.29
CA SER A 242 -3.67 24.24 17.95
C SER A 242 -4.90 25.05 17.54
N THR A 243 -4.94 25.49 16.29
CA THR A 243 -5.99 26.38 15.76
C THR A 243 -6.64 25.71 14.55
N THR A 244 -7.98 25.66 14.56
CA THR A 244 -8.78 25.22 13.42
C THR A 244 -8.86 26.31 12.37
N TYR A 245 -8.50 25.96 11.14
CA TYR A 245 -8.60 26.81 9.96
C TYR A 245 -9.56 26.20 8.95
N TYR A 246 -10.39 27.05 8.36
CA TYR A 246 -11.22 26.77 7.20
C TYR A 246 -10.49 27.28 5.96
N TYR A 247 -10.49 26.50 4.89
CA TYR A 247 -9.74 26.83 3.70
C TYR A 247 -10.46 26.46 2.42
N VAL A 248 -10.17 27.23 1.38
CA VAL A 248 -10.57 27.00 0.00
C VAL A 248 -9.35 27.15 -0.89
N TYR A 249 -9.34 26.43 -1.99
CA TYR A 249 -8.27 26.44 -2.98
C TYR A 249 -8.87 26.34 -4.38
N GLY A 250 -8.12 26.78 -5.38
CA GLY A 250 -8.56 26.73 -6.77
C GLY A 250 -7.96 27.87 -7.57
N ASP A 251 -8.70 28.40 -8.53
CA ASP A 251 -8.23 29.44 -9.42
C ASP A 251 -9.17 30.65 -9.43
N SER A 252 -8.62 31.80 -8.99
CA SER A 252 -9.38 33.04 -8.87
C SER A 252 -9.71 33.71 -10.21
N ALA A 253 -8.95 33.41 -11.27
CA ALA A 253 -9.20 33.97 -12.60
C ALA A 253 -10.30 33.19 -13.33
N THR A 254 -10.29 31.86 -13.25
CA THR A 254 -11.33 31.00 -13.84
C THR A 254 -12.57 30.88 -12.96
N LYS A 255 -12.45 31.26 -11.68
CA LYS A 255 -13.46 31.09 -10.62
C LYS A 255 -13.75 29.63 -10.26
N ALA A 256 -12.92 28.70 -10.73
CA ALA A 256 -13.00 27.31 -10.34
C ALA A 256 -12.40 27.16 -8.94
N MET A 257 -13.24 27.27 -7.92
CA MET A 257 -12.87 27.10 -6.51
C MET A 257 -13.42 25.77 -6.00
N GLY A 258 -12.58 25.01 -5.29
CA GLY A 258 -12.97 23.79 -4.61
C GLY A 258 -13.89 24.04 -3.41
N PRO A 259 -14.53 22.99 -2.87
CA PRO A 259 -15.34 23.11 -1.66
C PRO A 259 -14.49 23.53 -0.46
N GLU A 260 -15.09 24.25 0.48
CA GLU A 260 -14.44 24.55 1.76
C GLU A 260 -14.17 23.26 2.54
N ALA A 261 -12.97 23.17 3.09
CA ALA A 261 -12.56 22.14 4.04
C ALA A 261 -11.96 22.80 5.28
N SER A 262 -11.64 22.00 6.30
CA SER A 262 -11.03 22.51 7.52
C SER A 262 -9.99 21.54 8.07
N PHE A 263 -8.93 22.08 8.65
CA PHE A 263 -7.93 21.31 9.38
C PHE A 263 -7.59 22.01 10.69
N THR A 264 -7.05 21.25 11.64
CA THR A 264 -6.49 21.82 12.88
C THR A 264 -4.99 21.68 12.84
N THR A 265 -4.30 22.82 12.95
CA THR A 265 -2.84 22.84 13.08
C THR A 265 -2.41 22.08 14.32
N SER A 266 -1.31 21.36 14.19
CA SER A 266 -0.74 20.61 15.29
C SER A 266 -0.35 21.52 16.47
N PRO A 267 -0.21 20.93 17.67
CA PRO A 267 0.32 21.62 18.84
C PRO A 267 1.68 22.27 18.59
N PRO A 268 2.06 23.29 19.38
CA PRO A 268 3.40 23.85 19.29
C PRO A 268 4.45 22.78 19.57
N VAL A 269 5.60 22.90 18.93
CA VAL A 269 6.77 22.07 19.24
C VAL A 269 7.15 22.27 20.71
N GLY A 270 7.35 21.17 21.42
CA GLY A 270 7.77 21.19 22.82
C GLY A 270 7.19 20.06 23.66
N ALA A 271 7.89 19.72 24.73
CA ALA A 271 7.60 18.59 25.62
C ALA A 271 6.24 18.69 26.32
N ALA A 272 5.69 19.90 26.51
CA ALA A 272 4.39 20.10 27.14
C ALA A 272 3.19 19.81 26.22
N SER A 273 3.43 19.52 24.94
CA SER A 273 2.37 19.29 23.95
C SER A 273 1.94 17.83 23.86
N GLN A 274 0.73 17.60 23.33
CA GLN A 274 0.19 16.28 23.06
C GLN A 274 -0.17 16.17 21.59
N LEU A 275 0.49 15.25 20.87
CA LEU A 275 0.29 15.00 19.45
C LEU A 275 -0.57 13.75 19.26
N ARG A 276 -1.52 13.83 18.33
CA ARG A 276 -2.23 12.69 17.76
C ARG A 276 -1.99 12.61 16.28
N PHE A 277 -1.69 11.41 15.79
CA PHE A 277 -1.49 11.14 14.38
C PHE A 277 -2.09 9.79 13.96
N LEU A 278 -2.39 9.67 12.67
CA LEU A 278 -2.67 8.39 12.02
C LEU A 278 -1.50 8.07 11.07
N ALA A 279 -1.16 6.80 10.91
CA ALA A 279 -0.14 6.36 9.95
C ALA A 279 -0.57 5.06 9.27
N TRP A 280 -0.22 4.89 8.00
CA TRP A 280 -0.40 3.67 7.23
C TRP A 280 0.61 3.65 6.07
N ALA A 281 0.68 2.56 5.32
CA ALA A 281 1.52 2.44 4.13
C ALA A 281 0.88 1.45 3.15
N ASP A 282 1.38 1.35 1.91
CA ASP A 282 1.05 0.23 1.00
C ASP A 282 -0.46 0.06 0.79
N SER A 283 -1.16 1.18 0.69
CA SER A 283 -2.62 1.18 0.77
C SER A 283 -3.28 1.07 -0.59
N GLY A 284 -2.63 1.57 -1.63
CA GLY A 284 -3.16 1.56 -2.97
C GLY A 284 -4.56 2.17 -3.06
N GLN A 285 -5.31 1.72 -4.04
CA GLN A 285 -6.64 2.22 -4.37
C GLN A 285 -7.51 1.08 -4.90
N ALA A 286 -8.82 1.22 -4.77
CA ALA A 286 -9.76 0.31 -5.41
C ALA A 286 -11.01 1.03 -5.92
N THR A 287 -11.74 0.36 -6.81
CA THR A 287 -12.98 0.89 -7.36
C THR A 287 -14.18 0.50 -6.50
N ILE A 288 -15.01 1.49 -6.15
CA ILE A 288 -16.24 1.24 -5.37
C ILE A 288 -17.36 0.62 -6.22
N ASP A 289 -17.28 0.75 -7.54
CA ASP A 289 -18.25 0.18 -8.49
C ASP A 289 -17.87 -1.22 -8.96
N HIS A 290 -16.80 -1.80 -8.41
CA HIS A 290 -16.23 -3.09 -8.79
C HIS A 290 -15.90 -3.20 -10.28
N THR A 291 -15.59 -2.08 -10.94
CA THR A 291 -15.02 -2.09 -12.29
C THR A 291 -13.52 -2.32 -12.21
N ASN A 292 -12.96 -2.96 -13.21
CA ASN A 292 -11.52 -3.19 -13.29
C ASN A 292 -10.83 -1.93 -13.77
N GLU A 293 -9.58 -1.72 -13.38
CA GLU A 293 -8.71 -0.66 -13.88
C GLU A 293 -7.54 -1.27 -14.65
N TYR A 294 -6.47 -0.50 -14.89
CA TYR A 294 -5.24 -1.07 -15.40
C TYR A 294 -4.84 -2.27 -14.55
N ASP A 295 -4.53 -3.36 -15.26
CA ASP A 295 -4.53 -4.71 -14.73
C ASP A 295 -3.42 -4.91 -13.69
N TYR A 296 -3.81 -5.44 -12.55
CA TYR A 296 -3.01 -5.57 -11.33
C TYR A 296 -2.02 -6.75 -11.37
N SER A 297 -1.88 -7.44 -12.51
CA SER A 297 -1.04 -8.64 -12.66
C SER A 297 0.46 -8.38 -12.85
N GLU A 298 0.90 -7.13 -12.84
CA GLU A 298 2.26 -6.75 -13.22
C GLU A 298 3.36 -6.99 -12.18
N ASP A 299 3.15 -7.86 -11.21
CA ASP A 299 4.31 -8.42 -10.50
C ASP A 299 5.19 -9.31 -11.37
N TYR A 300 4.83 -9.52 -12.64
CA TYR A 300 5.74 -10.20 -13.56
C TYR A 300 5.63 -9.77 -15.03
N ASP A 301 6.75 -9.31 -15.59
CA ASP A 301 7.02 -9.38 -17.03
C ASP A 301 7.34 -10.84 -17.38
N PRO A 302 6.46 -11.58 -18.06
CA PRO A 302 6.72 -12.97 -18.45
C PRO A 302 7.69 -13.08 -19.62
N LEU A 303 8.09 -11.96 -20.22
CA LEU A 303 9.07 -11.95 -21.28
C LEU A 303 10.43 -11.71 -20.66
N MET A 304 11.07 -12.78 -20.22
CA MET A 304 12.51 -13.09 -20.39
C MET A 304 12.94 -14.05 -19.28
N THR A 305 12.85 -15.37 -19.50
CA THR A 305 13.95 -16.34 -19.21
C THR A 305 13.52 -17.82 -19.26
N THR A 306 12.23 -18.15 -19.18
CA THR A 306 11.78 -19.57 -19.18
C THR A 306 11.27 -20.02 -20.55
N PRO A 307 11.86 -21.06 -21.17
CA PRO A 307 11.34 -21.65 -22.40
C PRO A 307 9.94 -22.23 -22.19
N ALA A 308 9.05 -22.02 -23.17
CA ALA A 308 7.71 -22.58 -23.18
C ALA A 308 7.74 -24.12 -23.11
N GLY A 309 6.81 -24.72 -22.36
CA GLY A 309 6.66 -26.16 -22.10
C GLY A 309 7.50 -26.69 -20.94
N THR A 310 8.06 -25.83 -20.08
CA THR A 310 8.88 -26.25 -18.92
C THR A 310 8.07 -26.27 -17.62
N ALA A 311 8.48 -27.10 -16.66
CA ALA A 311 7.88 -27.12 -15.33
C ALA A 311 8.06 -25.79 -14.58
N ASP A 312 9.10 -25.01 -14.91
CA ASP A 312 9.28 -23.66 -14.39
C ASP A 312 8.25 -22.68 -15.00
N GLU A 313 7.87 -22.76 -16.29
CA GLU A 313 6.78 -21.94 -16.87
C GLU A 313 5.42 -22.24 -16.20
N ALA A 314 5.11 -23.52 -15.94
CA ALA A 314 3.88 -23.91 -15.24
C ALA A 314 3.88 -23.44 -13.77
N TYR A 315 5.03 -23.47 -13.10
CA TYR A 315 5.19 -22.94 -11.74
C TYR A 315 4.93 -21.42 -11.69
N TRP A 316 5.50 -20.67 -12.63
CA TRP A 316 5.32 -19.22 -12.72
C TRP A 316 3.88 -18.88 -13.10
N ALA A 317 3.28 -19.55 -14.09
CA ALA A 317 1.87 -19.33 -14.45
C ALA A 317 0.89 -19.56 -13.27
N ASP A 318 1.10 -20.61 -12.46
CA ASP A 318 0.29 -20.86 -11.26
C ASP A 318 0.65 -19.94 -10.08
N TYR A 319 1.86 -19.35 -10.04
CA TYR A 319 2.25 -18.33 -9.06
C TYR A 319 1.64 -16.97 -9.46
N ASP A 320 1.59 -16.68 -10.74
CA ASP A 320 0.96 -15.50 -11.32
C ASP A 320 -0.55 -15.54 -11.13
N GLU A 321 -1.20 -16.70 -11.31
CA GLU A 321 -2.64 -16.86 -11.01
C GLU A 321 -2.94 -16.63 -9.50
N TRP A 322 -2.04 -17.06 -8.62
CA TRP A 322 -2.12 -16.75 -7.18
C TRP A 322 -1.86 -15.27 -6.88
N GLN A 323 -0.87 -14.63 -7.51
CA GLN A 323 -0.59 -13.20 -7.35
C GLN A 323 -1.72 -12.32 -7.91
N ILE A 324 -2.39 -12.74 -8.99
CA ILE A 324 -3.56 -12.05 -9.55
C ILE A 324 -4.76 -12.12 -8.60
N GLU A 325 -4.94 -13.24 -7.90
CA GLU A 325 -5.90 -13.33 -6.78
C GLU A 325 -5.48 -12.47 -5.57
N GLN A 326 -4.17 -12.19 -5.41
CA GLN A 326 -3.64 -11.36 -4.32
C GLN A 326 -3.62 -9.86 -4.63
N ALA A 327 -3.52 -9.44 -5.90
CA ALA A 327 -3.41 -8.04 -6.32
C ALA A 327 -4.71 -7.21 -6.10
N GLU A 328 -5.63 -7.75 -5.29
CA GLU A 328 -6.79 -7.08 -4.75
C GLU A 328 -6.38 -5.97 -3.78
N GLN A 329 -6.30 -4.74 -4.30
CA GLN A 329 -6.24 -3.52 -3.48
C GLN A 329 -7.60 -3.20 -2.79
N GLY A 330 -8.55 -4.15 -2.80
CA GLY A 330 -9.89 -3.96 -2.26
C GLY A 330 -9.92 -3.60 -0.78
N ALA A 331 -8.89 -4.00 -0.03
CA ALA A 331 -8.72 -3.63 1.38
C ALA A 331 -8.44 -2.13 1.61
N SER A 332 -8.07 -1.39 0.55
CA SER A 332 -7.98 0.07 0.57
C SER A 332 -9.31 0.75 0.92
N LEU A 333 -10.45 0.18 0.48
CA LEU A 333 -11.78 0.74 0.76
C LEU A 333 -12.14 0.74 2.26
N PRO A 334 -12.10 -0.41 2.98
CA PRO A 334 -12.35 -0.41 4.42
C PRO A 334 -11.31 0.39 5.20
N LEU A 335 -10.05 0.46 4.74
CA LEU A 335 -9.05 1.36 5.34
C LEU A 335 -9.51 2.83 5.30
N VAL A 336 -9.91 3.34 4.12
CA VAL A 336 -10.37 4.72 3.96
C VAL A 336 -11.60 5.01 4.81
N GLU A 337 -12.53 4.06 4.93
CA GLU A 337 -13.69 4.18 5.80
C GLU A 337 -13.26 4.39 7.27
N ARG A 338 -12.32 3.57 7.76
CA ARG A 338 -11.80 3.65 9.13
C ARG A 338 -11.00 4.93 9.39
N LEU A 339 -10.11 5.32 8.47
CA LEU A 339 -9.37 6.57 8.57
C LEU A 339 -10.31 7.78 8.63
N THR A 340 -11.38 7.77 7.82
CA THR A 340 -12.38 8.85 7.80
C THR A 340 -13.14 8.92 9.13
N ALA A 341 -13.52 7.78 9.70
CA ALA A 341 -14.14 7.71 11.02
C ALA A 341 -13.20 8.28 12.09
N ASP A 342 -11.94 7.85 12.12
CA ASP A 342 -10.96 8.27 13.13
C ASP A 342 -10.57 9.74 13.01
N ILE A 343 -10.50 10.28 11.79
CA ILE A 343 -10.33 11.71 11.61
C ILE A 343 -11.44 12.50 12.32
N THR A 344 -12.67 11.99 12.23
CA THR A 344 -13.84 12.64 12.83
C THR A 344 -13.84 12.50 14.36
N TYR A 345 -13.56 11.31 14.88
CA TYR A 345 -13.66 11.02 16.32
C TYR A 345 -12.39 11.37 17.10
N TRP A 346 -11.23 11.00 16.57
CA TRP A 346 -9.94 11.11 17.25
C TRP A 346 -9.26 12.45 17.03
N LYS A 347 -9.63 13.12 15.92
CA LYS A 347 -9.14 14.45 15.52
C LYS A 347 -7.61 14.54 15.50
N PRO A 348 -6.92 13.64 14.77
CA PRO A 348 -5.49 13.74 14.56
C PRO A 348 -5.15 15.07 13.87
N THR A 349 -3.96 15.59 14.12
CA THR A 349 -3.48 16.85 13.50
C THR A 349 -2.35 16.61 12.49
N LEU A 350 -2.02 15.35 12.28
CA LEU A 350 -0.91 14.88 11.46
C LEU A 350 -1.25 13.49 10.91
N LEU A 351 -0.93 13.26 9.65
CA LEU A 351 -1.08 11.96 8.99
C LEU A 351 0.28 11.54 8.41
N PHE A 352 0.54 10.24 8.36
CA PHE A 352 1.68 9.66 7.67
C PHE A 352 1.23 8.63 6.63
N HIS A 353 1.89 8.63 5.47
CA HIS A 353 1.83 7.53 4.52
C HIS A 353 3.23 7.09 4.13
N GLU A 354 3.62 5.89 4.54
CA GLU A 354 5.01 5.46 4.50
C GLU A 354 5.37 4.71 3.21
N GLY A 355 5.14 5.35 2.06
CA GLY A 355 5.44 4.80 0.73
C GLY A 355 4.39 3.83 0.17
N ASP A 356 4.58 3.50 -1.11
CA ASP A 356 3.66 2.73 -1.96
C ASP A 356 2.23 3.26 -1.88
N ILE A 357 2.08 4.43 -2.49
CA ILE A 357 0.93 5.32 -2.30
C ILE A 357 -0.28 4.77 -3.04
N SER A 358 -0.24 4.79 -4.36
CA SER A 358 -1.40 4.46 -5.20
C SER A 358 -1.22 3.18 -6.00
N TYR A 359 0.00 2.62 -6.04
CA TYR A 359 0.38 1.57 -6.99
C TYR A 359 -0.03 1.89 -8.43
N ALA A 360 0.08 3.16 -8.83
CA ALA A 360 -0.31 3.57 -10.17
C ALA A 360 0.59 2.94 -11.24
N ARG A 361 1.86 2.69 -10.92
CA ARG A 361 2.84 2.00 -11.76
C ARG A 361 2.81 2.47 -13.22
N GLY A 362 2.70 3.77 -13.43
CA GLY A 362 2.66 4.42 -14.74
C GLY A 362 1.28 4.81 -15.25
N SER A 363 0.20 4.39 -14.60
CA SER A 363 -1.17 4.78 -14.94
C SER A 363 -1.56 6.11 -14.30
N VAL A 364 -1.65 7.16 -15.12
CA VAL A 364 -2.07 8.51 -14.64
C VAL A 364 -3.47 8.48 -14.01
N SER A 365 -4.36 7.61 -14.49
CA SER A 365 -5.75 7.55 -13.99
C SER A 365 -5.81 7.02 -12.56
N GLN A 366 -4.92 6.10 -12.18
CA GLN A 366 -4.91 5.49 -10.85
C GLN A 366 -4.40 6.46 -9.78
N TRP A 367 -3.47 7.35 -10.12
CA TRP A 367 -3.14 8.48 -9.25
C TRP A 367 -4.37 9.36 -8.96
N ASP A 368 -5.17 9.66 -10.00
CA ASP A 368 -6.37 10.48 -9.83
C ASP A 368 -7.46 9.76 -9.02
N GLN A 369 -7.59 8.43 -9.20
CA GLN A 369 -8.47 7.55 -8.42
C GLN A 369 -8.10 7.54 -6.94
N TYR A 370 -6.81 7.33 -6.63
CA TYR A 370 -6.31 7.31 -5.26
C TYR A 370 -6.65 8.59 -4.50
N PHE A 371 -6.35 9.75 -5.09
CA PHE A 371 -6.61 11.03 -4.42
C PHE A 371 -8.11 11.34 -4.29
N GLU A 372 -8.97 10.88 -5.21
CA GLU A 372 -10.43 11.00 -5.04
C GLU A 372 -10.91 10.09 -3.89
N GLN A 373 -10.42 8.84 -3.83
CA GLN A 373 -10.76 7.88 -2.78
C GLN A 373 -10.35 8.39 -1.39
N TYR A 374 -9.14 8.94 -1.25
CA TYR A 374 -8.60 9.44 0.02
C TYR A 374 -8.96 10.90 0.33
N TYR A 375 -9.67 11.61 -0.57
CA TYR A 375 -10.09 12.99 -0.33
C TYR A 375 -10.85 13.20 1.00
N PRO A 376 -11.74 12.28 1.46
CA PRO A 376 -12.39 12.39 2.76
C PRO A 376 -11.43 12.40 3.94
N VAL A 377 -10.21 11.89 3.77
CA VAL A 377 -9.13 11.84 4.78
C VAL A 377 -8.25 13.09 4.63
N PHE A 378 -7.64 13.28 3.44
CA PHE A 378 -6.57 14.27 3.19
C PHE A 378 -6.98 15.73 3.35
N LYS A 379 -8.26 16.04 3.20
CA LYS A 379 -8.74 17.41 3.36
C LYS A 379 -8.72 17.90 4.83
N ASN A 380 -8.56 17.01 5.81
CA ASN A 380 -8.77 17.34 7.23
C ASN A 380 -7.49 17.51 8.06
N ALA A 381 -6.36 16.98 7.59
CA ALA A 381 -5.09 17.08 8.31
C ALA A 381 -3.91 17.00 7.33
N PRO A 382 -2.77 17.65 7.63
CA PRO A 382 -1.58 17.54 6.81
C PRO A 382 -1.02 16.12 6.79
N ILE A 383 -0.71 15.64 5.60
CA ILE A 383 -0.11 14.32 5.34
C ILE A 383 1.36 14.45 5.00
N MET A 384 2.17 13.59 5.61
CA MET A 384 3.61 13.47 5.42
C MET A 384 3.89 12.12 4.78
N THR A 385 4.66 12.07 3.70
CA THR A 385 4.88 10.82 2.95
C THR A 385 6.34 10.57 2.63
N LEU A 386 6.68 9.32 2.33
CA LEU A 386 7.88 8.91 1.60
C LEU A 386 7.49 8.28 0.26
N PRO A 387 8.39 8.27 -0.74
CA PRO A 387 8.21 7.40 -1.90
C PRO A 387 8.61 5.96 -1.54
N GLY A 388 7.81 4.99 -1.98
CA GLY A 388 8.20 3.59 -2.00
C GLY A 388 8.76 3.16 -3.36
N ASN A 389 8.96 1.86 -3.54
CA ASN A 389 9.47 1.32 -4.80
C ASN A 389 8.47 1.49 -5.94
N HIS A 390 7.17 1.41 -5.69
CA HIS A 390 6.16 1.64 -6.71
C HIS A 390 6.06 3.10 -7.15
N GLU A 391 6.64 4.04 -6.40
CA GLU A 391 6.82 5.41 -6.87
C GLU A 391 8.14 5.61 -7.62
N ARG A 392 9.23 4.95 -7.20
CA ARG A 392 10.59 5.39 -7.55
C ARG A 392 11.41 4.42 -8.42
N ASP A 393 11.20 3.11 -8.31
CA ASP A 393 12.13 2.12 -8.87
C ASP A 393 12.04 2.03 -10.40
N TRP A 394 13.16 2.35 -11.06
CA TRP A 394 13.34 2.18 -12.50
C TRP A 394 14.82 2.06 -12.88
N PRO A 395 15.21 1.20 -13.84
CA PRO A 395 16.62 0.95 -14.14
C PRO A 395 17.31 2.19 -14.73
N GLY A 396 18.58 2.41 -14.37
CA GLY A 396 19.39 3.51 -14.91
C GLY A 396 19.07 4.92 -14.40
N THR A 397 18.22 5.06 -13.38
CA THR A 397 17.72 6.38 -12.90
C THR A 397 18.34 6.85 -11.59
N GLY A 398 19.47 6.27 -11.16
CA GLY A 398 20.10 6.58 -9.86
C GLY A 398 19.48 5.84 -8.66
N ALA A 399 18.34 5.16 -8.82
CA ALA A 399 17.93 4.06 -7.93
C ALA A 399 18.98 2.93 -7.96
N GLN A 400 19.65 2.78 -9.11
CA GLN A 400 20.85 1.96 -9.27
C GLN A 400 22.10 2.81 -9.08
N HIS A 401 22.81 2.68 -7.95
CA HIS A 401 24.25 2.41 -7.85
C HIS A 401 24.87 2.76 -6.48
N GLN A 402 25.69 1.81 -5.99
CA GLN A 402 26.74 1.94 -4.97
C GLN A 402 26.36 1.94 -3.48
N LEU A 403 25.64 0.91 -3.03
CA LEU A 403 25.97 0.31 -1.73
C LEU A 403 27.21 -0.58 -1.93
N GLN A 404 28.36 -0.05 -1.54
CA GLN A 404 29.71 -0.59 -1.78
C GLN A 404 30.03 -1.88 -0.97
N CYS A 405 29.03 -2.69 -0.63
CA CYS A 405 29.18 -3.83 0.28
C CYS A 405 29.34 -5.20 -0.43
N TRP A 406 29.26 -5.29 -1.77
CA TRP A 406 29.73 -6.47 -2.50
C TRP A 406 30.09 -6.12 -3.96
N GLN A 407 31.37 -6.21 -4.32
CA GLN A 407 31.85 -6.12 -5.70
C GLN A 407 32.04 -7.54 -6.28
N THR A 408 31.03 -8.14 -6.89
CA THR A 408 31.24 -9.27 -7.80
C THR A 408 30.33 -9.19 -9.03
N SER A 409 30.84 -8.55 -10.08
CA SER A 409 30.84 -8.92 -11.51
C SER A 409 29.67 -9.65 -12.21
N VAL A 410 28.47 -9.76 -11.66
CA VAL A 410 27.28 -10.18 -12.45
C VAL A 410 26.46 -8.94 -12.82
N ALA A 411 26.26 -8.76 -14.12
CA ALA A 411 25.32 -7.78 -14.64
C ALA A 411 23.90 -8.27 -14.31
N GLY A 412 23.32 -7.71 -13.25
CA GLY A 412 22.01 -8.03 -12.68
C GLY A 412 21.80 -7.20 -11.41
N ASP A 413 20.55 -6.92 -11.05
CA ASP A 413 20.19 -6.09 -9.90
C ASP A 413 20.57 -6.76 -8.55
N ARG A 414 20.77 -5.99 -7.48
CA ARG A 414 21.03 -6.50 -6.12
C ARG A 414 19.77 -7.07 -5.45
N TYR A 415 18.61 -6.57 -5.87
CA TYR A 415 17.32 -6.92 -5.30
C TYR A 415 16.81 -8.25 -5.87
N ASP A 416 17.02 -8.45 -7.16
CA ASP A 416 17.05 -9.78 -7.79
C ASP A 416 18.06 -9.75 -8.96
N PRO A 417 19.17 -10.51 -8.92
CA PRO A 417 20.12 -10.58 -10.03
C PRO A 417 19.49 -11.12 -11.32
N LEU A 418 18.25 -11.62 -11.26
CA LEU A 418 17.48 -12.15 -12.38
C LEU A 418 16.37 -11.21 -12.88
N GLN A 419 16.09 -10.06 -12.23
CA GLN A 419 15.03 -9.14 -12.66
C GLN A 419 15.43 -7.65 -12.68
N PRO A 420 14.94 -6.88 -13.67
CA PRO A 420 15.07 -5.43 -13.66
C PRO A 420 14.08 -4.76 -12.68
N ARG A 421 14.55 -3.87 -11.80
CA ARG A 421 13.70 -2.98 -10.96
C ARG A 421 12.73 -2.14 -11.79
N THR A 422 11.50 -2.59 -11.95
CA THR A 422 10.46 -1.93 -12.77
C THR A 422 9.18 -1.62 -12.01
N ASP A 423 9.21 -1.69 -10.67
CA ASP A 423 8.04 -1.58 -9.79
C ASP A 423 7.23 -0.32 -10.05
N SER A 424 7.90 0.81 -10.35
CA SER A 424 7.22 2.07 -10.67
C SER A 424 6.55 2.13 -12.04
N GLY A 425 6.68 1.09 -12.87
CA GLY A 425 6.16 1.04 -14.24
C GLY A 425 6.66 2.17 -15.15
N GLY A 426 7.79 2.79 -14.78
CA GLY A 426 8.46 3.86 -15.54
C GLY A 426 8.26 5.26 -14.98
N GLU A 427 7.56 5.41 -13.85
CA GLU A 427 7.31 6.71 -13.22
C GLU A 427 8.58 7.36 -12.65
N CYS A 428 9.50 6.56 -12.13
CA CYS A 428 10.80 6.99 -11.60
C CYS A 428 10.74 8.19 -10.65
N GLY A 429 9.69 8.26 -9.82
CA GLY A 429 9.45 9.27 -8.79
C GLY A 429 8.77 10.54 -9.29
N LYS A 430 8.53 10.69 -10.60
CA LYS A 430 8.03 11.95 -11.17
C LYS A 430 6.63 12.30 -10.70
N PRO A 431 5.61 11.42 -10.78
CA PRO A 431 4.26 11.76 -10.32
C PRO A 431 4.22 12.03 -8.81
N TYR A 432 4.90 11.22 -8.00
CA TYR A 432 5.06 11.44 -6.55
C TYR A 432 5.57 12.86 -6.25
N GLN A 433 6.70 13.26 -6.85
CA GLN A 433 7.31 14.57 -6.61
C GLN A 433 6.43 15.76 -7.00
N GLN A 434 5.57 15.60 -8.01
CA GLN A 434 4.66 16.68 -8.43
C GLN A 434 3.39 16.74 -7.58
N ARG A 435 2.91 15.60 -7.08
CA ARG A 435 1.66 15.48 -6.33
C ARG A 435 1.83 15.70 -4.83
N LEU A 436 2.98 15.35 -4.27
CA LEU A 436 3.23 15.32 -2.82
C LEU A 436 4.49 16.13 -2.47
N GLN A 437 4.31 17.39 -2.11
CA GLN A 437 5.40 18.24 -1.63
C GLN A 437 5.68 18.03 -0.15
N MET A 438 6.86 17.51 0.14
CA MET A 438 7.36 17.30 1.49
C MET A 438 8.38 18.37 1.90
N PRO A 439 8.67 18.55 3.21
CA PRO A 439 9.62 19.55 3.72
C PRO A 439 11.09 19.23 3.44
N ALA A 440 11.42 18.93 2.20
CA ALA A 440 12.79 18.88 1.73
C ALA A 440 13.44 20.25 1.94
N LYS A 441 14.46 20.30 2.81
CA LYS A 441 15.33 21.48 2.89
C LYS A 441 15.98 21.65 1.52
N ALA A 442 15.88 22.84 0.93
CA ALA A 442 16.57 23.20 -0.31
C ALA A 442 18.09 23.18 -0.10
N GLN A 443 18.65 21.98 -0.04
CA GLN A 443 20.08 21.70 0.04
C GLN A 443 20.44 20.97 -1.24
N THR A 444 21.58 21.30 -1.84
CA THR A 444 22.12 20.61 -3.02
C THR A 444 22.31 19.10 -2.81
N ILE A 445 22.30 18.66 -1.55
CA ILE A 445 22.47 17.29 -1.09
C ILE A 445 21.18 16.46 -1.25
N ASN A 446 20.00 17.08 -1.17
CA ASN A 446 18.69 16.45 -1.33
C ASN A 446 18.00 16.95 -2.61
N ALA A 447 18.65 16.73 -3.75
CA ALA A 447 18.20 17.24 -5.04
C ALA A 447 16.85 16.66 -5.50
N THR A 448 16.46 15.50 -4.98
CA THR A 448 15.20 14.80 -5.32
C THR A 448 14.05 15.16 -4.37
N GLY A 449 14.34 15.74 -3.20
CA GLY A 449 13.35 16.11 -2.19
C GLY A 449 12.69 14.92 -1.48
N GLN A 450 13.31 13.74 -1.49
CA GLN A 450 12.68 12.48 -1.10
C GLN A 450 12.98 12.03 0.34
N TRP A 451 13.84 12.74 1.06
CA TRP A 451 14.06 12.55 2.50
C TRP A 451 14.05 13.90 3.22
N TYR A 452 13.63 13.95 4.47
CA TYR A 452 13.46 15.22 5.20
C TYR A 452 13.34 14.99 6.70
N SER A 453 13.30 16.08 7.47
CA SER A 453 13.03 16.05 8.90
C SER A 453 12.20 17.25 9.33
N PHE A 454 11.43 17.07 10.39
CA PHE A 454 10.61 18.13 10.98
C PHE A 454 10.26 17.81 12.44
N ASP A 455 10.00 18.86 13.22
CA ASP A 455 9.54 18.73 14.60
C ASP A 455 8.04 18.94 14.65
N GLN A 456 7.31 18.05 15.34
CA GLN A 456 5.90 18.23 15.60
C GLN A 456 5.52 17.78 17.01
N GLY A 457 4.93 18.71 17.78
CA GLY A 457 4.62 18.46 19.19
C GLY A 457 5.88 18.07 19.98
N PRO A 458 5.87 16.96 20.75
CA PRO A 458 7.03 16.50 21.51
C PRO A 458 7.94 15.53 20.70
N VAL A 459 7.78 15.45 19.37
CA VAL A 459 8.46 14.46 18.53
C VAL A 459 9.27 15.15 17.44
N HIS A 460 10.48 14.65 17.23
CA HIS A 460 11.29 14.90 16.05
C HIS A 460 11.14 13.71 15.10
N PHE A 461 10.71 13.98 13.86
CA PHE A 461 10.55 12.98 12.81
C PHE A 461 11.66 13.14 11.77
N LEU A 462 12.36 12.04 11.48
CA LEU A 462 13.32 11.92 10.39
C LEU A 462 12.78 10.91 9.38
N GLN A 463 12.57 11.32 8.14
CA GLN A 463 12.01 10.52 7.06
C GLN A 463 13.09 10.26 6.00
N LEU A 464 13.43 9.00 5.76
CA LEU A 464 14.53 8.57 4.90
C LEU A 464 14.02 7.70 3.73
N SER A 465 14.41 8.04 2.50
CA SER A 465 14.06 7.26 1.32
C SER A 465 14.94 6.02 1.20
N THR A 466 14.32 4.85 1.10
CA THR A 466 14.97 3.56 0.85
C THR A 466 15.28 3.32 -0.63
N GLU A 467 14.74 4.15 -1.52
CA GLU A 467 14.92 4.04 -2.98
C GLU A 467 15.97 5.01 -3.53
N GLU A 468 16.54 5.84 -2.66
CA GLU A 468 17.69 6.71 -2.93
C GLU A 468 18.94 6.21 -2.19
N PRO A 469 20.15 6.49 -2.68
CA PRO A 469 21.38 6.01 -2.03
C PRO A 469 21.47 6.40 -0.55
N PHE A 470 21.49 5.40 0.33
CA PHE A 470 21.47 5.59 1.79
C PHE A 470 22.70 5.03 2.53
N GLY A 471 23.63 4.38 1.82
CA GLY A 471 24.81 3.76 2.43
C GLY A 471 25.72 4.75 3.17
N VAL A 472 26.58 4.23 4.04
CA VAL A 472 27.53 5.03 4.82
C VAL A 472 28.31 5.99 3.91
N GLY A 473 28.28 7.28 4.24
CA GLY A 473 28.95 8.34 3.48
C GLY A 473 28.15 8.94 2.32
N SER A 474 26.98 8.38 1.98
CA SER A 474 26.04 8.97 1.01
C SER A 474 25.53 10.37 1.46
N PRO A 475 25.00 11.19 0.55
CA PRO A 475 24.32 12.44 0.86
C PRO A 475 23.23 12.27 1.95
N GLN A 476 22.38 11.27 1.80
CA GLN A 476 21.30 10.95 2.73
C GLN A 476 21.83 10.49 4.10
N TRP A 477 22.84 9.63 4.13
CA TRP A 477 23.45 9.18 5.39
C TRP A 477 24.07 10.33 6.19
N LYS A 478 24.81 11.23 5.51
CA LYS A 478 25.39 12.42 6.14
C LYS A 478 24.33 13.35 6.69
N PHE A 479 23.22 13.51 5.96
CA PHE A 479 22.07 14.27 6.43
C PHE A 479 21.48 13.63 7.70
N ALA A 480 21.20 12.32 7.68
CA ALA A 480 20.63 11.61 8.83
C ALA A 480 21.50 11.73 10.09
N VAL A 481 22.82 11.57 9.97
CA VAL A 481 23.75 11.71 11.11
C VAL A 481 23.72 13.13 11.68
N ALA A 482 23.80 14.16 10.83
CA ALA A 482 23.80 15.55 11.28
C ALA A 482 22.45 15.95 11.90
N ASP A 483 21.35 15.45 11.33
CA ASP A 483 20.00 15.72 11.81
C ASP A 483 19.74 15.05 13.16
N LEU A 484 20.12 13.79 13.33
CA LEU A 484 20.02 13.07 14.61
C LEU A 484 20.90 13.68 15.70
N GLN A 485 22.08 14.21 15.35
CA GLN A 485 22.89 15.00 16.28
C GLN A 485 22.13 16.23 16.79
N ALA A 486 21.49 16.97 15.88
CA ALA A 486 20.70 18.16 16.24
C ALA A 486 19.46 17.79 17.06
N ALA A 487 18.74 16.72 16.69
CA ALA A 487 17.58 16.22 17.41
C ALA A 487 17.94 15.75 18.82
N ASN A 488 19.08 15.05 18.97
CA ASN A 488 19.57 14.62 20.28
C ASN A 488 19.93 15.82 21.18
N ALA A 489 20.47 16.90 20.61
CA ALA A 489 20.69 18.15 21.34
C ALA A 489 19.39 18.89 21.72
N ASN A 490 18.26 18.57 21.09
CA ASN A 490 16.94 19.20 21.29
C ASN A 490 15.95 18.35 22.12
N ARG A 491 16.40 17.27 22.77
CA ARG A 491 15.53 16.33 23.53
C ARG A 491 14.71 16.97 24.66
N ALA A 492 15.11 18.15 25.14
CA ALA A 492 14.31 18.91 26.10
C ALA A 492 12.96 19.39 25.51
N ASN A 493 12.91 19.64 24.20
CA ASN A 493 11.70 20.05 23.49
C ASN A 493 11.05 18.88 22.76
N THR A 494 11.85 18.04 22.09
CA THR A 494 11.39 16.85 21.37
C THR A 494 11.98 15.59 22.01
N PRO A 495 11.46 15.15 23.17
CA PRO A 495 11.99 13.99 23.87
C PRO A 495 11.97 12.73 23.01
N TRP A 496 11.06 12.62 22.05
CA TRP A 496 10.93 11.48 21.14
C TRP A 496 11.59 11.74 19.79
N VAL A 497 12.30 10.75 19.28
CA VAL A 497 12.84 10.73 17.91
C VAL A 497 12.36 9.46 17.23
N VAL A 498 11.67 9.64 16.11
CA VAL A 498 11.15 8.57 15.26
C VAL A 498 11.80 8.66 13.88
N VAL A 499 12.25 7.53 13.37
CA VAL A 499 12.82 7.44 12.01
C VAL A 499 11.91 6.61 11.11
N GLY A 500 11.52 7.18 9.98
CA GLY A 500 10.72 6.53 8.96
C GLY A 500 11.50 6.13 7.72
N PHE A 501 11.04 5.04 7.10
CA PHE A 501 11.51 4.40 5.88
C PHE A 501 10.34 3.81 5.13
N HIS A 502 10.43 3.62 3.82
CA HIS A 502 9.45 2.73 3.18
C HIS A 502 9.81 1.25 3.42
N ARG A 503 11.01 0.80 3.05
CA ARG A 503 11.45 -0.59 3.28
C ARG A 503 11.94 -0.81 4.73
N PRO A 504 11.57 -1.90 5.42
CA PRO A 504 11.86 -2.08 6.84
C PRO A 504 13.31 -2.44 7.15
N ILE A 505 13.82 -1.90 8.27
CA ILE A 505 15.16 -2.20 8.81
C ILE A 505 15.22 -3.56 9.53
N TYR A 506 14.07 -4.11 9.93
CA TYR A 506 13.89 -5.46 10.46
C TYR A 506 12.60 -6.03 9.87
N THR A 507 12.64 -7.22 9.29
CA THR A 507 11.43 -7.88 8.74
C THR A 507 11.45 -9.39 8.95
N SER A 508 10.27 -10.00 9.06
CA SER A 508 10.11 -11.46 8.98
C SER A 508 9.83 -11.97 7.56
N SER A 509 9.65 -11.07 6.58
CA SER A 509 9.42 -11.42 5.17
C SER A 509 10.55 -12.27 4.60
N LEU A 510 10.17 -13.31 3.88
CA LEU A 510 11.02 -14.16 3.05
C LEU A 510 10.75 -13.92 1.55
N GLU A 511 9.98 -12.89 1.19
CA GLU A 511 9.67 -12.54 -0.20
C GLU A 511 10.91 -12.04 -0.97
N GLY A 512 10.84 -12.10 -2.31
CA GLY A 512 11.94 -11.65 -3.20
C GLY A 512 12.79 -12.74 -3.84
N GLY A 513 12.16 -13.77 -4.41
CA GLY A 513 12.80 -14.75 -5.28
C GLY A 513 13.81 -15.68 -4.59
N LEU A 514 14.79 -16.19 -5.37
CA LEU A 514 15.75 -17.22 -4.94
C LEU A 514 16.63 -16.83 -3.74
N LEU A 515 16.59 -15.57 -3.30
CA LEU A 515 17.52 -15.05 -2.30
C LEU A 515 16.84 -14.35 -1.10
N ALA A 516 15.51 -14.13 -1.07
CA ALA A 516 14.82 -13.30 -0.05
C ALA A 516 15.33 -11.83 -0.05
N SER A 517 14.82 -11.00 -0.97
CA SER A 517 15.30 -9.63 -1.18
C SER A 517 15.10 -8.73 0.03
N ASP A 518 13.98 -8.86 0.72
CA ASP A 518 13.63 -7.95 1.82
C ASP A 518 14.62 -8.07 2.98
N LEU A 519 15.06 -9.29 3.31
CA LEU A 519 16.08 -9.52 4.33
C LEU A 519 17.43 -8.86 4.00
N ARG A 520 17.82 -8.83 2.72
CA ARG A 520 19.04 -8.14 2.26
C ARG A 520 18.93 -6.63 2.42
N VAL A 521 17.79 -6.04 2.05
CA VAL A 521 17.57 -4.60 2.22
C VAL A 521 17.61 -4.23 3.69
N ALA A 522 16.93 -5.01 4.53
CA ALA A 522 16.93 -4.83 5.97
C ALA A 522 18.36 -4.92 6.54
N GLU A 523 19.20 -5.84 6.03
CA GLU A 523 20.62 -5.92 6.39
C GLU A 523 21.41 -4.68 5.96
N ASP A 524 21.22 -4.19 4.75
CA ASP A 524 21.86 -2.97 4.25
C ASP A 524 21.48 -1.73 5.07
N LEU A 525 20.21 -1.61 5.44
CA LEU A 525 19.72 -0.54 6.32
C LEU A 525 20.36 -0.65 7.71
N ARG A 526 20.45 -1.86 8.29
CA ARG A 526 21.14 -2.07 9.57
C ARG A 526 22.62 -1.70 9.49
N ASN A 527 23.30 -2.12 8.42
CA ASN A 527 24.71 -1.79 8.18
C ASN A 527 24.93 -0.28 8.04
N ALA A 528 23.99 0.46 7.45
CA ALA A 528 24.10 1.90 7.30
C ALA A 528 23.74 2.68 8.58
N PHE A 529 22.69 2.27 9.29
CA PHE A 529 22.03 3.15 10.26
C PHE A 529 21.87 2.59 11.68
N GLU A 530 21.90 1.28 11.89
CA GLU A 530 21.54 0.70 13.20
C GLU A 530 22.41 1.26 14.35
N GLU A 531 23.73 1.37 14.12
CA GLU A 531 24.65 1.94 15.09
C GLU A 531 24.43 3.45 15.29
N VAL A 532 24.08 4.18 14.23
CA VAL A 532 23.75 5.62 14.32
C VAL A 532 22.48 5.80 15.17
N PHE A 533 21.46 4.98 14.94
CA PHE A 533 20.19 5.04 15.66
C PHE A 533 20.35 4.65 17.13
N PHE A 534 21.14 3.61 17.39
CA PHE A 534 21.51 3.24 18.75
C PHE A 534 22.32 4.32 19.46
N GLN A 535 23.30 4.93 18.78
CA GLN A 535 24.13 6.00 19.33
C GLN A 535 23.29 7.23 19.71
N TYR A 536 22.40 7.68 18.83
CA TYR A 536 21.58 8.88 19.08
C TYR A 536 20.25 8.58 19.79
N GLU A 537 20.09 7.34 20.26
CA GLU A 537 18.96 6.84 21.04
C GLU A 537 17.62 7.13 20.38
N VAL A 538 17.52 6.81 19.09
CA VAL A 538 16.24 6.74 18.37
C VAL A 538 15.29 5.84 19.15
N ASP A 539 14.05 6.28 19.31
CA ASP A 539 13.08 5.57 20.15
C ASP A 539 12.36 4.48 19.38
N MET A 540 12.00 4.81 18.14
CA MET A 540 11.26 3.93 17.26
C MET A 540 11.68 4.17 15.82
N THR A 541 11.78 3.10 15.05
CA THR A 541 11.72 3.18 13.58
C THR A 541 10.38 2.66 13.12
N TRP A 542 9.89 3.16 11.99
CA TRP A 542 8.73 2.57 11.33
C TRP A 542 8.94 2.42 9.83
N ALA A 543 8.14 1.54 9.22
CA ALA A 543 8.19 1.23 7.80
C ALA A 543 6.85 0.73 7.23
N GLY A 544 6.81 0.63 5.90
CA GLY A 544 5.80 -0.09 5.11
C GLY A 544 6.47 -1.22 4.31
N HIS A 545 6.16 -1.35 3.00
CA HIS A 545 6.72 -2.31 2.02
C HIS A 545 6.34 -3.77 2.26
N VAL A 546 6.50 -4.28 3.49
CA VAL A 546 6.11 -5.65 3.79
C VAL A 546 4.66 -5.65 4.22
N HIS A 547 3.80 -6.36 3.51
CA HIS A 547 2.35 -6.25 3.71
C HIS A 547 1.85 -7.12 4.88
N VAL A 548 2.44 -6.89 6.06
CA VAL A 548 2.04 -7.43 7.36
C VAL A 548 2.17 -6.35 8.43
N TYR A 549 1.71 -6.62 9.64
CA TYR A 549 2.05 -5.81 10.80
C TYR A 549 3.15 -6.50 11.61
N GLU A 550 4.26 -5.81 11.88
CA GLU A 550 5.36 -6.37 12.67
C GLU A 550 5.85 -5.40 13.74
N ARG A 551 6.20 -5.91 14.91
CA ARG A 551 6.90 -5.12 15.93
C ARG A 551 8.00 -5.91 16.62
N THR A 552 9.16 -5.30 16.77
CA THR A 552 10.28 -5.86 17.52
C THR A 552 10.23 -5.54 19.00
N CYS A 553 10.97 -6.29 19.81
CA CYS A 553 11.44 -5.83 21.11
C CYS A 553 12.39 -4.62 20.92
N PRO A 554 12.83 -3.93 22.00
CA PRO A 554 13.95 -2.98 21.93
C PRO A 554 15.22 -3.73 21.48
N VAL A 555 15.60 -3.60 20.21
CA VAL A 555 16.55 -4.52 19.55
C VAL A 555 17.78 -3.78 19.02
N PHE A 556 18.95 -4.38 19.20
CA PHE A 556 20.20 -3.94 18.59
C PHE A 556 21.03 -5.16 18.22
N LYS A 557 21.54 -5.22 16.98
CA LYS A 557 22.28 -6.36 16.43
C LYS A 557 21.52 -7.68 16.63
N LYS A 558 20.21 -7.68 16.31
CA LYS A 558 19.28 -8.82 16.47
C LYS A 558 19.12 -9.33 17.92
N GLN A 559 19.58 -8.60 18.94
CA GLN A 559 19.41 -8.96 20.34
C GLN A 559 18.46 -7.99 21.05
N CYS A 560 17.45 -8.53 21.75
CA CYS A 560 16.59 -7.75 22.64
C CYS A 560 17.41 -7.23 23.84
N LEU A 561 17.48 -5.90 23.99
CA LEU A 561 18.16 -5.24 25.10
C LEU A 561 17.21 -4.81 26.23
N GLY A 562 15.91 -5.01 26.05
CA GLY A 562 14.88 -4.71 27.05
C GLY A 562 14.89 -3.25 27.52
N THR A 563 14.57 -3.05 28.79
CA THR A 563 14.42 -1.72 29.39
C THR A 563 15.31 -1.53 30.62
N THR A 564 15.74 -0.30 30.87
CA THR A 564 16.38 0.13 32.12
C THR A 564 15.42 0.98 32.95
N ILE A 565 15.37 0.76 34.27
CA ILE A 565 14.59 1.61 35.17
C ILE A 565 15.35 2.91 35.45
N VAL A 566 14.80 4.05 35.03
CA VAL A 566 15.31 5.39 35.28
C VAL A 566 14.23 6.18 36.03
N ASN A 567 14.53 6.61 37.26
CA ASN A 567 13.57 7.31 38.13
C ASN A 567 12.21 6.60 38.26
N GLY A 568 12.20 5.27 38.30
CA GLY A 568 10.99 4.46 38.40
C GLY A 568 10.22 4.24 37.09
N THR A 569 10.72 4.74 35.96
CA THR A 569 10.15 4.55 34.62
C THR A 569 11.02 3.58 33.81
N ALA A 570 10.42 2.64 33.11
CA ALA A 570 11.12 1.73 32.20
C ALA A 570 11.43 2.43 30.88
N VAL A 571 12.72 2.59 30.56
CA VAL A 571 13.19 3.22 29.32
C VAL A 571 13.83 2.16 28.44
N ASN A 572 13.42 2.10 27.16
CA ASN A 572 13.99 1.16 26.20
C ASN A 572 15.49 1.39 26.01
N ASN A 573 16.25 0.29 25.94
CA ASN A 573 17.69 0.35 25.76
C ASN A 573 18.13 0.45 24.29
N ALA A 574 17.21 0.24 23.35
CA ALA A 574 17.42 0.30 21.91
C ALA A 574 16.10 0.68 21.19
N PRO A 575 16.14 1.07 19.90
CA PRO A 575 14.93 1.34 19.13
C PRO A 575 13.98 0.14 19.09
N VAL A 576 12.67 0.42 19.09
CA VAL A 576 11.64 -0.54 18.67
C VAL A 576 11.38 -0.33 17.18
N ASN A 577 11.29 -1.39 16.40
CA ASN A 577 11.04 -1.28 14.96
C ASN A 577 9.62 -1.75 14.67
N LEU A 578 8.90 -0.97 13.87
CA LEU A 578 7.52 -1.20 13.49
C LEU A 578 7.43 -1.34 11.97
N ASP A 579 6.67 -2.31 11.50
CA ASP A 579 6.22 -2.41 10.12
C ASP A 579 4.69 -2.35 10.09
N PHE A 580 4.14 -1.48 9.25
CA PHE A 580 2.71 -1.37 9.01
C PHE A 580 2.38 -1.29 7.51
N GLY A 581 3.09 -2.06 6.68
CA GLY A 581 2.82 -2.17 5.25
C GLY A 581 1.52 -2.90 4.91
N ASN A 582 0.71 -3.25 5.90
CA ASN A 582 -0.56 -3.92 5.76
C ASN A 582 -1.74 -2.99 5.40
N GLY A 583 -1.53 -1.86 4.72
CA GLY A 583 -2.60 -0.85 4.55
C GLY A 583 -3.73 -1.26 3.62
N GLY A 584 -3.45 -1.94 2.51
CA GLY A 584 -4.49 -2.23 1.54
C GLY A 584 -4.09 -3.08 0.34
N TYR A 585 -2.81 -3.14 -0.02
CA TYR A 585 -2.29 -4.07 -1.02
C TYR A 585 -2.23 -5.51 -0.50
N ALA A 586 -2.10 -6.47 -1.43
CA ALA A 586 -1.93 -7.90 -1.19
C ALA A 586 -1.10 -8.25 0.06
N MET A 587 -1.59 -9.09 0.98
CA MET A 587 -0.79 -9.46 2.15
C MET A 587 0.48 -10.24 1.78
N THR A 588 1.58 -10.01 2.50
CA THR A 588 2.84 -10.77 2.36
C THR A 588 2.69 -12.09 3.12
N TRP A 589 2.29 -13.14 2.42
CA TRP A 589 2.05 -14.46 3.03
C TRP A 589 3.33 -15.23 3.35
N PHE A 590 4.45 -14.87 2.71
CA PHE A 590 5.74 -15.54 2.91
C PHE A 590 6.52 -14.95 4.09
N VAL A 591 5.91 -14.96 5.28
CA VAL A 591 6.60 -14.63 6.53
C VAL A 591 7.31 -15.84 7.11
N ASN A 592 8.39 -15.60 7.85
CA ASN A 592 9.12 -16.68 8.52
C ASN A 592 8.20 -17.44 9.50
N PRO A 593 7.98 -18.75 9.31
CA PRO A 593 7.08 -19.52 10.16
C PRO A 593 7.60 -19.70 11.59
N ASN A 594 8.92 -19.54 11.80
CA ASN A 594 9.51 -19.49 13.11
C ASN A 594 9.66 -18.02 13.50
N GLN A 595 8.80 -17.54 14.41
CA GLN A 595 8.88 -16.19 14.94
C GLN A 595 10.29 -15.96 15.51
N LEU A 596 11.03 -15.05 14.89
CA LEU A 596 12.39 -14.72 15.31
C LEU A 596 12.31 -14.11 16.71
N PRO A 597 13.26 -14.42 17.61
CA PRO A 597 13.15 -14.09 19.03
C PRO A 597 13.14 -12.58 19.33
N TYR A 598 13.43 -11.74 18.33
CA TYR A 598 13.37 -10.29 18.43
C TYR A 598 12.07 -9.67 17.90
N PHE A 599 11.16 -10.45 17.30
CA PHE A 599 9.80 -10.02 17.00
C PHE A 599 8.89 -10.33 18.19
N GLU A 600 8.19 -9.32 18.69
CA GLU A 600 7.15 -9.47 19.70
C GLU A 600 5.82 -9.89 19.05
N ILE A 601 5.56 -9.39 17.84
CA ILE A 601 4.36 -9.72 17.06
C ILE A 601 4.64 -9.62 15.56
N VAL A 602 4.02 -10.54 14.82
CA VAL A 602 3.83 -10.53 13.37
C VAL A 602 2.36 -10.89 13.14
N ALA A 603 1.61 -10.06 12.42
CA ALA A 603 0.19 -10.24 12.20
C ALA A 603 -0.21 -10.03 10.74
N LEU A 604 -0.95 -11.01 10.20
CA LEU A 604 -1.51 -11.00 8.85
C LEU A 604 -2.95 -10.49 8.91
N GLU A 605 -3.11 -9.18 8.91
CA GLU A 605 -4.39 -8.51 8.84
C GLU A 605 -4.18 -7.11 8.29
N HIS A 606 -5.03 -6.63 7.37
CA HIS A 606 -4.89 -5.25 6.90
C HIS A 606 -5.21 -4.24 8.00
N GLY A 607 -4.46 -3.14 8.10
CA GLY A 607 -4.60 -2.20 9.20
C GLY A 607 -3.91 -0.85 9.02
N TYR A 608 -3.94 -0.07 10.10
CA TYR A 608 -3.30 1.24 10.21
C TYR A 608 -2.99 1.56 11.68
N ILE A 609 -2.25 2.64 11.91
CA ILE A 609 -1.76 3.06 13.21
C ILE A 609 -2.52 4.28 13.74
N ARG A 610 -2.83 4.25 15.05
CA ARG A 610 -3.16 5.42 15.88
C ARG A 610 -2.00 5.71 16.82
N GLY A 611 -1.50 6.94 16.82
CA GLY A 611 -0.40 7.35 17.70
C GLY A 611 -0.76 8.55 18.57
N GLU A 612 -0.63 8.41 19.90
CA GLU A 612 -0.85 9.47 20.89
C GLU A 612 0.44 9.68 21.70
N VAL A 613 0.97 10.90 21.67
CA VAL A 613 2.30 11.19 22.20
C VAL A 613 2.29 12.43 23.07
N ASN A 614 2.89 12.34 24.25
CA ASN A 614 3.24 13.47 25.12
C ASN A 614 4.72 13.38 25.53
N ALA A 615 5.21 14.24 26.42
CA ALA A 615 6.62 14.21 26.86
C ALA A 615 7.16 12.88 27.39
N THR A 616 6.30 12.04 27.99
CA THR A 616 6.72 10.87 28.78
C THR A 616 6.14 9.56 28.28
N HIS A 617 5.12 9.60 27.41
CA HIS A 617 4.47 8.43 26.83
C HIS A 617 4.35 8.59 25.31
N PHE A 618 4.73 7.55 24.58
CA PHE A 618 4.46 7.38 23.16
C PHE A 618 3.62 6.12 23.00
N HIS A 619 2.31 6.29 22.84
CA HIS A 619 1.33 5.20 22.71
C HIS A 619 1.02 4.95 21.24
N ILE A 620 1.03 3.68 20.85
CA ILE A 620 0.69 3.20 19.50
C ILE A 620 -0.37 2.10 19.62
N GLN A 621 -1.38 2.19 18.77
CA GLN A 621 -2.31 1.10 18.49
C GLN A 621 -2.29 0.77 17.00
N SER A 622 -2.14 -0.51 16.67
CA SER A 622 -2.42 -1.03 15.34
C SER A 622 -3.87 -1.51 15.30
N VAL A 623 -4.62 -1.10 14.27
CA VAL A 623 -6.06 -1.37 14.16
C VAL A 623 -6.35 -2.03 12.81
N GLY A 624 -7.08 -3.14 12.84
CA GLY A 624 -7.54 -3.84 11.64
C GLY A 624 -8.53 -2.99 10.85
N SER A 625 -8.25 -2.74 9.58
CA SER A 625 -9.09 -1.95 8.67
C SER A 625 -10.44 -2.64 8.44
N GLN A 626 -10.42 -3.96 8.29
CA GLN A 626 -11.61 -4.78 8.04
C GLN A 626 -12.35 -5.13 9.35
N SER A 627 -11.63 -5.63 10.35
CA SER A 627 -12.24 -6.05 11.62
C SER A 627 -12.65 -4.88 12.52
N GLY A 628 -11.93 -3.76 12.45
CA GLY A 628 -12.02 -2.66 13.41
C GLY A 628 -11.43 -3.00 14.79
N LEU A 629 -10.79 -4.16 14.95
CA LEU A 629 -10.21 -4.61 16.21
C LEU A 629 -8.78 -4.08 16.35
N VAL A 630 -8.31 -3.97 17.60
CA VAL A 630 -6.91 -3.65 17.88
C VAL A 630 -6.07 -4.91 17.64
N ILE A 631 -5.12 -4.83 16.70
CA ILE A 631 -4.14 -5.86 16.39
C ILE A 631 -3.05 -5.89 17.47
N ASP A 632 -2.58 -4.70 17.85
CA ASP A 632 -1.53 -4.52 18.87
C ASP A 632 -1.66 -3.17 19.58
N ASP A 633 -1.19 -3.11 20.82
CA ASP A 633 -1.27 -1.94 21.71
C ASP A 633 -0.04 -1.89 22.62
N PHE A 634 0.80 -0.87 22.43
CA PHE A 634 2.01 -0.70 23.24
C PHE A 634 2.33 0.78 23.52
N THR A 635 3.08 1.01 24.60
CA THR A 635 3.53 2.35 25.00
C THR A 635 5.01 2.37 25.31
N LEU A 636 5.75 3.30 24.72
CA LEU A 636 7.11 3.62 25.13
C LEU A 636 7.07 4.68 26.24
N THR A 637 7.90 4.53 27.27
CA THR A 637 7.91 5.46 28.41
C THR A 637 9.27 6.09 28.69
N LYS A 638 9.25 7.36 29.13
CA LYS A 638 10.41 8.11 29.61
C LYS A 638 10.06 8.89 30.87
N PRO A 639 10.96 8.99 31.86
CA PRO A 639 10.75 9.89 32.99
C PRO A 639 10.77 11.35 32.51
N ALA A 640 10.12 12.24 33.26
CA ALA A 640 10.16 13.66 32.96
C ALA A 640 11.60 14.20 32.98
N GLY A 641 11.98 14.95 31.95
CA GLY A 641 13.33 15.49 31.79
C GLY A 641 14.39 14.44 31.47
N TRP A 642 14.01 13.26 30.95
CA TRP A 642 14.95 12.25 30.49
C TRP A 642 15.95 12.82 29.49
N THR A 643 17.22 12.45 29.65
CA THR A 643 18.32 12.88 28.78
C THR A 643 19.03 11.66 28.18
N PRO A 644 19.32 11.67 26.86
CA PRO A 644 20.13 10.64 26.25
C PRO A 644 21.60 10.74 26.70
N SER A 645 22.34 9.65 26.53
CA SER A 645 23.80 9.57 26.65
C SER A 645 24.44 8.95 25.39
N PRO A 646 24.58 9.73 24.29
CA PRO A 646 25.20 9.22 23.07
C PRO A 646 26.64 8.73 23.25
N ALA A 647 27.39 9.34 24.18
CA ALA A 647 28.75 8.93 24.50
C ALA A 647 28.81 7.52 25.13
N ALA A 648 27.82 7.17 25.97
CA ALA A 648 27.73 5.83 26.55
C ALA A 648 27.40 4.79 25.48
N LYS A 649 26.45 5.08 24.58
CA LYS A 649 26.10 4.21 23.45
C LYS A 649 27.26 4.02 22.48
N LEU A 650 27.98 5.10 22.15
CA LEU A 650 29.19 5.05 21.32
C LEU A 650 30.30 4.20 21.98
N THR A 651 30.42 4.24 23.31
CA THR A 651 31.37 3.38 24.04
C THR A 651 31.04 1.90 23.87
N ILE A 652 29.75 1.53 23.95
CA ILE A 652 29.28 0.14 23.71
C ILE A 652 29.61 -0.31 22.28
N ILE A 653 29.35 0.56 21.29
CA ILE A 653 29.68 0.29 19.88
C ILE A 653 31.19 0.07 19.72
N ASN A 654 32.03 0.98 20.22
CA ASN A 654 33.48 0.91 20.09
C ASN A 654 34.12 -0.28 20.84
N GLN A 655 33.44 -0.83 21.86
CA GLN A 655 33.86 -2.06 22.54
C GLN A 655 33.51 -3.33 21.74
N GLY A 656 32.86 -3.19 20.59
CA GLY A 656 32.53 -4.30 19.69
C GLY A 656 31.44 -5.19 20.26
N PHE A 657 30.30 -4.60 20.68
CA PHE A 657 29.13 -5.34 21.18
C PHE A 657 28.88 -6.63 20.37
N GLN A 658 28.91 -7.77 21.06
CA GLN A 658 28.66 -9.07 20.46
C GLN A 658 27.26 -9.54 20.83
N SER A 659 26.44 -9.74 19.81
CA SER A 659 25.10 -10.30 19.98
C SER A 659 25.19 -11.75 20.46
N ASN A 660 24.29 -12.15 21.37
CA ASN A 660 24.09 -13.56 21.70
C ASN A 660 23.14 -14.27 20.72
N TYR A 661 22.61 -13.54 19.74
CA TYR A 661 21.78 -14.09 18.69
C TYR A 661 22.61 -14.99 17.78
N THR A 662 22.12 -16.19 17.52
CA THR A 662 22.69 -17.10 16.53
C THR A 662 21.76 -17.09 15.34
N GLU A 663 22.30 -16.70 14.18
CA GLU A 663 21.49 -16.64 12.96
C GLU A 663 20.86 -17.99 12.65
N THR A 664 19.58 -17.96 12.33
CA THR A 664 18.85 -19.15 11.90
C THR A 664 19.30 -19.56 10.50
N PHE A 665 19.07 -20.82 10.13
CA PHE A 665 19.36 -21.33 8.79
C PHE A 665 18.73 -20.48 7.67
N ILE A 666 17.55 -19.91 7.92
CA ILE A 666 16.80 -19.07 6.98
C ILE A 666 17.48 -17.71 6.76
N GLU A 667 18.19 -17.20 7.76
CA GLU A 667 18.90 -15.92 7.68
C GLU A 667 20.31 -16.03 7.11
N ASN A 668 20.86 -17.23 6.92
CA ASN A 668 22.26 -17.40 6.51
C ASN A 668 22.43 -17.17 4.99
N PRO A 669 23.07 -16.08 4.56
CA PRO A 669 23.23 -15.74 3.14
C PRO A 669 24.16 -16.69 2.37
N GLY A 670 24.96 -17.50 3.08
CA GLY A 670 25.84 -18.52 2.49
C GLY A 670 25.15 -19.85 2.17
N VAL A 671 23.91 -20.05 2.67
CA VAL A 671 23.17 -21.33 2.58
C VAL A 671 21.90 -21.20 1.73
N SER A 672 21.65 -20.02 1.16
CA SER A 672 20.60 -19.68 0.18
C SER A 672 20.58 -20.57 -1.08
N ALA A 673 21.48 -21.55 -1.18
CA ALA A 673 21.54 -22.55 -2.24
C ALA A 673 20.51 -23.70 -2.12
N ASN A 674 19.76 -23.83 -1.01
CA ASN A 674 18.74 -24.90 -0.85
C ASN A 674 17.30 -24.44 -1.12
N ILE A 675 17.17 -23.86 -2.30
CA ILE A 675 16.01 -23.48 -3.14
C ILE A 675 14.89 -24.55 -3.27
N LEU A 676 15.03 -25.73 -2.65
CA LEU A 676 14.10 -26.86 -2.79
C LEU A 676 12.96 -26.83 -1.76
N PHE A 677 13.19 -26.29 -0.55
CA PHE A 677 12.19 -26.29 0.53
C PHE A 677 10.99 -25.40 0.19
N THR A 678 11.25 -24.18 -0.29
CA THR A 678 10.23 -23.23 -0.73
C THR A 678 9.44 -23.78 -1.91
N ARG A 679 10.11 -24.42 -2.89
CA ARG A 679 9.44 -25.03 -4.05
C ARG A 679 8.50 -26.19 -3.66
N ILE A 680 8.88 -27.02 -2.69
CA ILE A 680 8.08 -28.19 -2.27
C ILE A 680 6.96 -27.79 -1.32
N PHE A 681 7.22 -26.88 -0.37
CA PHE A 681 6.19 -26.35 0.53
C PHE A 681 5.08 -25.65 -0.29
N ASN A 682 5.46 -24.82 -1.28
CA ASN A 682 4.51 -24.12 -2.16
C ASN A 682 3.57 -25.06 -2.95
N LEU A 683 4.08 -26.20 -3.43
CA LEU A 683 3.26 -27.18 -4.16
C LEU A 683 2.30 -27.96 -3.22
N LEU A 684 2.70 -28.18 -1.97
CA LEU A 684 1.85 -28.82 -0.95
C LEU A 684 0.72 -27.90 -0.49
N THR A 685 1.00 -26.62 -0.26
CA THR A 685 -0.02 -25.64 0.14
C THR A 685 -1.02 -25.35 -0.99
N LYS A 686 -0.60 -25.36 -2.26
CA LYS A 686 -1.47 -25.27 -3.44
C LYS A 686 -2.45 -26.45 -3.56
N ALA A 687 -1.97 -27.68 -3.35
CA ALA A 687 -2.84 -28.88 -3.41
C ALA A 687 -3.90 -28.90 -2.29
N LEU A 688 -3.59 -28.29 -1.14
CA LEU A 688 -4.51 -28.15 -0.01
C LEU A 688 -5.54 -27.02 -0.24
N HIS A 689 -5.12 -25.85 -0.78
CA HIS A 689 -6.02 -24.71 -0.99
C HIS A 689 -6.93 -24.84 -2.23
N GLY A 690 -6.44 -25.40 -3.34
CA GLY A 690 -7.28 -25.66 -4.52
C GLY A 690 -8.45 -26.61 -4.22
N ASN A 691 -8.27 -27.54 -3.25
CA ASN A 691 -9.36 -28.37 -2.75
C ASN A 691 -10.23 -27.65 -1.72
N LEU A 692 -9.68 -26.76 -0.88
CA LEU A 692 -10.45 -25.97 0.08
C LEU A 692 -11.40 -24.99 -0.62
N ALA A 693 -10.97 -24.32 -1.70
CA ALA A 693 -11.79 -23.39 -2.47
C ALA A 693 -12.98 -24.09 -3.17
N LEU A 694 -12.73 -25.30 -3.70
CA LEU A 694 -13.78 -26.19 -4.23
C LEU A 694 -14.75 -26.66 -3.13
N LEU A 695 -14.26 -26.89 -1.91
CA LEU A 695 -15.08 -27.27 -0.75
C LEU A 695 -15.86 -26.10 -0.15
N THR A 696 -15.37 -24.85 -0.23
CA THR A 696 -16.06 -23.66 0.29
C THR A 696 -17.18 -23.16 -0.62
N SER A 697 -17.17 -23.52 -1.91
CA SER A 697 -18.21 -23.13 -2.88
C SER A 697 -19.54 -23.90 -2.74
N GLN A 698 -19.60 -24.95 -1.90
CA GLN A 698 -20.83 -25.69 -1.61
C GLN A 698 -21.19 -25.58 -0.12
N GLN A 699 -21.99 -24.57 0.24
CA GLN A 699 -22.66 -24.57 1.54
C GLN A 699 -23.70 -25.70 1.60
N THR A 700 -23.42 -26.75 2.38
CA THR A 700 -24.29 -27.23 3.47
C THR A 700 -23.68 -28.46 4.16
N ASN A 701 -23.62 -28.40 5.49
CA ASN A 701 -23.24 -29.45 6.46
C ASN A 701 -21.73 -29.68 6.69
N ARG A 702 -21.35 -29.26 7.90
CA ARG A 702 -20.04 -29.40 8.54
C ARG A 702 -19.68 -30.86 8.79
N GLU A 703 -18.52 -31.29 8.28
CA GLU A 703 -17.47 -31.93 9.07
C GLU A 703 -16.14 -31.35 8.59
N THR A 704 -15.51 -30.53 9.42
CA THR A 704 -14.23 -29.89 9.15
C THR A 704 -13.16 -30.98 9.13
N LEU A 705 -12.50 -31.22 8.00
CA LEU A 705 -11.25 -31.99 7.97
C LEU A 705 -10.15 -31.12 8.59
N VAL A 706 -10.06 -31.13 9.92
CA VAL A 706 -8.92 -30.58 10.65
C VAL A 706 -7.80 -31.61 10.52
N VAL A 707 -6.82 -31.35 9.65
CA VAL A 707 -5.49 -31.93 9.86
C VAL A 707 -4.92 -31.18 11.05
N ASP A 708 -5.08 -31.78 12.23
CA ASP A 708 -4.56 -31.22 13.47
C ASP A 708 -3.04 -31.33 13.48
N ILE A 709 -2.38 -30.30 12.94
CA ILE A 709 -0.91 -30.14 13.02
C ILE A 709 -0.46 -29.83 14.45
N ASN A 710 -1.39 -29.61 15.39
CA ASN A 710 -1.12 -29.42 16.81
C ASN A 710 -1.29 -30.71 17.64
N ALA A 711 -1.47 -31.88 17.01
CA ALA A 711 -1.38 -33.16 17.70
C ALA A 711 0.08 -33.40 18.17
N PRO A 712 0.37 -33.50 19.49
CA PRO A 712 1.73 -33.50 20.04
C PRO A 712 2.60 -34.74 19.75
N ASP A 713 2.22 -35.61 18.81
CA ASP A 713 2.91 -36.88 18.61
C ASP A 713 4.05 -36.74 17.58
N ASN A 714 5.21 -36.30 18.09
CA ASN A 714 6.57 -36.66 17.67
C ASN A 714 6.96 -36.50 16.19
N VAL A 715 6.63 -35.40 15.51
CA VAL A 715 7.30 -35.08 14.23
C VAL A 715 8.58 -34.29 14.53
N THR A 716 9.70 -34.99 14.51
CA THR A 716 11.04 -34.46 14.86
C THR A 716 11.96 -34.26 13.65
N ASP A 717 11.49 -34.61 12.44
CA ASP A 717 12.27 -34.55 11.18
C ASP A 717 11.32 -34.33 9.97
N LEU A 718 11.75 -33.49 9.04
CA LEU A 718 11.06 -33.20 7.77
C LEU A 718 10.76 -34.44 6.93
N THR A 719 11.63 -35.46 7.01
CA THR A 719 11.46 -36.74 6.32
C THR A 719 10.16 -37.45 6.74
N GLN A 720 9.74 -37.30 8.00
CA GLN A 720 8.50 -37.91 8.52
C GLN A 720 7.23 -37.21 8.01
N VAL A 721 7.29 -35.90 7.74
CA VAL A 721 6.17 -35.17 7.09
C VAL A 721 6.00 -35.67 5.65
N PHE A 722 7.11 -35.82 4.93
CA PHE A 722 7.12 -36.35 3.57
C PHE A 722 6.68 -37.82 3.48
N ASP A 723 7.07 -38.67 4.43
CA ASP A 723 6.65 -40.08 4.48
C ASP A 723 5.16 -40.23 4.79
N LYS A 724 4.60 -39.39 5.67
CA LYS A 724 3.15 -39.36 5.93
C LYS A 724 2.39 -38.90 4.68
N PHE A 725 2.91 -37.92 3.94
CA PHE A 725 2.28 -37.44 2.71
C PHE A 725 2.38 -38.46 1.55
N ARG A 726 3.52 -39.16 1.43
CA ARG A 726 3.66 -40.32 0.52
C ARG A 726 2.67 -41.43 0.86
N ALA A 727 2.52 -41.77 2.15
CA ALA A 727 1.57 -42.78 2.60
C ALA A 727 0.12 -42.40 2.27
N ILE A 728 -0.24 -41.12 2.30
CA ILE A 728 -1.58 -40.63 1.90
C ILE A 728 -1.77 -40.77 0.38
N LEU A 729 -0.79 -40.37 -0.43
CA LEU A 729 -0.84 -40.44 -1.90
C LEU A 729 -0.79 -41.87 -2.44
N ASP A 730 -0.14 -42.80 -1.73
CA ASP A 730 -0.08 -44.22 -2.08
C ASP A 730 -1.21 -45.05 -1.45
N SER A 731 -2.01 -44.48 -0.55
CA SER A 731 -3.18 -45.16 0.02
C SER A 731 -4.34 -45.15 -0.98
N SER A 732 -4.95 -46.32 -1.22
CA SER A 732 -6.18 -46.46 -2.00
C SER A 732 -7.44 -45.90 -1.29
N ALA A 733 -7.26 -44.99 -0.32
CA ALA A 733 -8.30 -44.52 0.60
C ALA A 733 -8.93 -43.18 0.18
N PHE A 734 -8.63 -42.65 -1.01
CA PHE A 734 -9.35 -41.52 -1.58
C PHE A 734 -10.75 -41.99 -2.02
N ILE A 735 -11.77 -41.69 -1.22
CA ILE A 735 -13.15 -42.20 -1.36
C ILE A 735 -13.80 -41.68 -2.67
N PRO A 736 -14.64 -42.46 -3.38
CA PRO A 736 -15.02 -42.25 -4.79
C PRO A 736 -16.06 -41.15 -5.09
N SER A 737 -16.31 -40.17 -4.22
CA SER A 737 -17.42 -39.21 -4.38
C SER A 737 -17.05 -37.79 -4.80
N THR A 738 -15.80 -37.53 -5.19
CA THR A 738 -15.35 -36.28 -5.84
C THR A 738 -14.43 -36.64 -7.02
N PRO A 739 -14.25 -35.75 -8.03
CA PRO A 739 -13.47 -36.11 -9.20
C PRO A 739 -12.06 -36.56 -8.80
N PRO A 740 -11.53 -37.65 -9.37
CA PRO A 740 -10.22 -38.16 -9.01
C PRO A 740 -9.14 -37.12 -9.31
N VAL A 741 -8.17 -36.97 -8.39
CA VAL A 741 -6.97 -36.17 -8.63
C VAL A 741 -6.31 -36.67 -9.92
N PRO A 742 -6.10 -35.80 -10.93
CA PRO A 742 -5.52 -36.21 -12.20
C PRO A 742 -4.17 -36.94 -12.02
N GLN A 743 -3.99 -38.07 -12.69
CA GLN A 743 -2.81 -38.95 -12.52
C GLN A 743 -1.48 -38.20 -12.78
N ASN A 744 -1.48 -37.22 -13.68
CA ASN A 744 -0.32 -36.36 -13.95
C ASN A 744 0.12 -35.55 -12.72
N ILE A 745 -0.80 -35.18 -11.83
CA ILE A 745 -0.47 -34.50 -10.56
C ILE A 745 0.20 -35.49 -9.61
N ILE A 746 -0.33 -36.70 -9.48
CA ILE A 746 0.25 -37.78 -8.67
C ILE A 746 1.68 -38.12 -9.17
N ASP A 747 1.86 -38.24 -10.48
CA ASP A 747 3.15 -38.55 -11.09
C ASP A 747 4.16 -37.40 -10.91
N THR A 748 3.69 -36.15 -10.94
CA THR A 748 4.51 -34.96 -10.65
C THR A 748 4.99 -34.95 -9.20
N PHE A 749 4.11 -35.25 -8.24
CA PHE A 749 4.51 -35.39 -6.83
C PHE A 749 5.52 -36.52 -6.63
N LYS A 750 5.34 -37.67 -7.28
CA LYS A 750 6.29 -38.80 -7.21
C LYS A 750 7.67 -38.45 -7.76
N GLN A 751 7.75 -37.68 -8.85
CA GLN A 751 9.02 -37.20 -9.40
C GLN A 751 9.70 -36.18 -8.48
N LEU A 752 8.93 -35.29 -7.85
CA LEU A 752 9.46 -34.33 -6.87
C LEU A 752 10.02 -35.00 -5.62
N PHE A 753 9.37 -36.06 -5.11
CA PHE A 753 9.89 -36.84 -3.99
C PHE A 753 11.19 -37.59 -4.34
N ALA A 754 11.28 -38.17 -5.55
CA ALA A 754 12.52 -38.79 -6.01
C ALA A 754 13.68 -37.77 -6.14
N LEU A 755 13.38 -36.54 -6.54
CA LEU A 755 14.35 -35.45 -6.63
C LEU A 755 14.82 -34.98 -5.24
N PHE A 756 13.90 -34.87 -4.28
CA PHE A 756 14.21 -34.60 -2.87
C PHE A 756 15.15 -35.66 -2.30
N ASP A 757 14.81 -36.94 -2.44
CA ASP A 757 15.62 -38.07 -1.93
C ASP A 757 17.03 -38.07 -2.55
N SER A 758 17.14 -37.80 -3.86
CA SER A 758 18.43 -37.70 -4.54
C SER A 758 19.28 -36.52 -4.05
N ASN A 759 18.67 -35.40 -3.69
CA ASN A 759 19.38 -34.19 -3.25
C ASN A 759 19.80 -34.28 -1.79
N VAL A 760 18.99 -34.89 -0.92
CA VAL A 760 19.37 -35.26 0.45
C VAL A 760 20.59 -36.19 0.43
N ALA A 761 20.58 -37.20 -0.44
CA ALA A 761 21.71 -38.12 -0.60
C ALA A 761 23.00 -37.43 -1.09
N LYS A 762 22.89 -36.37 -1.91
CA LYS A 762 24.04 -35.56 -2.35
C LYS A 762 24.54 -34.62 -1.25
N ALA A 763 23.64 -33.97 -0.51
CA ALA A 763 24.01 -33.08 0.60
C ALA A 763 24.80 -33.82 1.69
N ALA A 764 24.43 -35.08 1.96
CA ALA A 764 25.15 -35.97 2.88
C ALA A 764 26.62 -36.29 2.48
N THR A 765 27.05 -35.91 1.28
CA THR A 765 28.44 -36.10 0.81
C THR A 765 29.34 -34.86 0.98
N ILE A 766 28.79 -33.73 1.44
CA ILE A 766 29.53 -32.47 1.63
C ILE A 766 30.32 -32.53 2.95
N PRO A 767 31.64 -32.32 2.97
CA PRO A 767 32.44 -32.31 4.19
C PRO A 767 31.96 -31.22 5.17
N GLY A 768 31.60 -31.61 6.40
CA GLY A 768 31.08 -30.69 7.42
C GLY A 768 29.55 -30.54 7.45
N PHE A 769 28.83 -31.21 6.55
CA PHE A 769 27.37 -31.33 6.62
C PHE A 769 26.97 -32.32 7.73
N ASP A 770 26.27 -31.83 8.75
CA ASP A 770 25.68 -32.67 9.79
C ASP A 770 24.24 -33.03 9.40
N ALA A 771 23.98 -34.32 9.14
CA ALA A 771 22.64 -34.83 8.86
C ALA A 771 21.67 -34.62 10.03
N GLY A 772 22.19 -34.39 11.24
CA GLY A 772 21.42 -33.98 12.42
C GLY A 772 20.75 -32.61 12.28
N ILE A 773 21.10 -31.78 11.29
CA ILE A 773 20.43 -30.49 11.01
C ILE A 773 19.01 -30.69 10.44
N LEU A 774 18.71 -31.84 9.82
CA LEU A 774 17.36 -32.20 9.37
C LEU A 774 16.47 -32.70 10.54
N GLN A 775 17.10 -33.07 11.65
CA GLN A 775 16.43 -33.40 12.90
C GLN A 775 16.42 -32.13 13.75
N GLY A 776 15.28 -31.42 13.80
CA GLY A 776 15.17 -30.22 14.64
C GLY A 776 15.62 -30.49 16.08
N PRO A 777 16.07 -29.48 16.84
CA PRO A 777 16.50 -29.70 18.21
C PRO A 777 15.38 -30.34 19.04
N GLN A 778 15.70 -31.38 19.82
CA GLN A 778 14.74 -32.00 20.73
C GLN A 778 14.28 -30.98 21.78
N LEU A 779 13.02 -30.57 21.71
CA LEU A 779 12.35 -29.75 22.71
C LEU A 779 12.19 -30.53 24.03
N ASN A 780 13.18 -30.42 24.92
CA ASN A 780 12.98 -30.79 26.33
C ASN A 780 12.37 -29.60 27.08
N LEU A 781 11.03 -29.56 27.14
CA LEU A 781 10.30 -28.65 28.03
C LEU A 781 10.48 -29.12 29.48
N VAL A 782 11.45 -28.55 30.19
CA VAL A 782 11.51 -28.65 31.66
C VAL A 782 10.54 -27.63 32.24
N ASN A 783 9.37 -28.09 32.70
CA ASN A 783 8.46 -27.27 33.50
C ASN A 783 9.17 -26.86 34.82
N PRO A 784 9.23 -25.57 35.19
CA PRO A 784 9.68 -25.19 36.53
C PRO A 784 8.64 -25.63 37.58
N PRO A 785 9.06 -26.09 38.77
CA PRO A 785 8.15 -26.61 39.78
C PRO A 785 7.29 -25.50 40.40
N LEU A 786 5.97 -25.74 40.45
CA LEU A 786 5.00 -24.93 41.18
C LEU A 786 5.26 -24.98 42.70
N PRO A 787 5.14 -23.84 43.43
CA PRO A 787 5.15 -23.87 44.89
C PRO A 787 3.87 -24.53 45.44
N PRO A 788 3.94 -25.24 46.58
CA PRO A 788 2.82 -26.05 47.09
C PRO A 788 1.62 -25.20 47.55
N SER A 789 0.43 -25.65 47.15
CA SER A 789 -0.87 -25.04 47.43
C SER A 789 -1.26 -25.08 48.92
N ALA A 790 -1.76 -23.96 49.45
CA ALA A 790 -2.67 -23.97 50.58
C ALA A 790 -4.13 -24.07 50.07
N ALA A 791 -4.96 -24.86 50.76
CA ALA A 791 -6.30 -25.26 50.32
C ALA A 791 -7.28 -24.09 50.08
N PRO A 792 -8.19 -24.18 49.09
CA PRO A 792 -9.17 -23.13 48.82
C PRO A 792 -10.43 -23.24 49.70
N PRO A 793 -11.04 -22.11 50.12
CA PRO A 793 -12.39 -22.11 50.64
C PRO A 793 -13.41 -22.19 49.50
N THR A 794 -14.47 -22.94 49.75
CA THR A 794 -15.62 -23.19 48.87
C THR A 794 -16.36 -21.91 48.47
N LYS A 795 -16.48 -21.65 47.16
CA LYS A 795 -17.55 -20.81 46.59
C LYS A 795 -18.13 -21.47 45.34
N THR A 796 -19.45 -21.41 45.25
CA THR A 796 -20.33 -21.95 44.20
C THR A 796 -19.95 -21.50 42.79
N PRO A 797 -20.16 -22.36 41.76
CA PRO A 797 -19.78 -22.05 40.38
C PRO A 797 -20.66 -20.94 39.79
N SER A 798 -20.02 -19.96 39.15
CA SER A 798 -20.67 -18.96 38.31
C SER A 798 -21.18 -19.60 37.01
N PRO A 799 -22.31 -19.13 36.45
CA PRO A 799 -22.83 -19.68 35.20
C PRO A 799 -21.91 -19.34 34.01
N PRO A 800 -21.92 -20.17 32.95
CA PRO A 800 -21.10 -19.97 31.77
C PRO A 800 -21.45 -18.67 31.01
N PRO A 801 -20.48 -18.08 30.29
CA PRO A 801 -20.69 -16.84 29.57
C PRO A 801 -21.74 -16.98 28.45
N PRO A 802 -22.56 -15.93 28.20
CA PRO A 802 -23.65 -15.98 27.24
C PRO A 802 -23.14 -16.16 25.81
N THR A 803 -23.86 -16.94 25.02
CA THR A 803 -23.57 -17.19 23.61
C THR A 803 -23.69 -15.92 22.75
N PRO A 804 -23.06 -15.85 21.55
CA PRO A 804 -23.17 -14.69 20.65
C PRO A 804 -24.63 -14.29 20.32
N LYS A 805 -25.53 -15.27 20.28
CA LYS A 805 -26.97 -15.05 20.05
C LYS A 805 -27.69 -14.44 21.27
N GLN A 806 -27.23 -14.77 22.48
CA GLN A 806 -27.70 -14.13 23.72
C GLN A 806 -27.13 -12.72 23.86
N ARG A 807 -25.86 -12.50 23.47
CA ARG A 807 -25.25 -11.15 23.47
C ARG A 807 -25.95 -10.19 22.50
N LEU A 808 -26.32 -10.66 21.31
CA LEU A 808 -27.11 -9.87 20.36
C LEU A 808 -28.54 -9.58 20.88
N ALA A 809 -29.17 -10.52 21.58
CA ALA A 809 -30.47 -10.31 22.20
C ALA A 809 -30.40 -9.31 23.37
N ASP A 810 -29.34 -9.37 24.17
CA ASP A 810 -29.07 -8.43 25.27
C ASP A 810 -28.69 -7.03 24.75
N GLU A 811 -27.96 -6.94 23.64
CA GLU A 811 -27.66 -5.67 22.96
C GLU A 811 -28.91 -5.04 22.35
N ILE A 812 -29.79 -5.82 21.70
CA ILE A 812 -31.08 -5.33 21.19
C ILE A 812 -32.00 -4.89 22.35
N ALA A 813 -32.02 -5.64 23.46
CA ALA A 813 -32.81 -5.28 24.65
C ALA A 813 -32.28 -4.00 25.32
N ASN A 814 -30.96 -3.82 25.39
CA ASN A 814 -30.33 -2.60 25.92
C ASN A 814 -30.51 -1.40 24.98
N HIS A 815 -30.50 -1.61 23.67
CA HIS A 815 -30.75 -0.56 22.68
C HIS A 815 -32.21 -0.08 22.74
N ILE A 816 -33.19 -1.00 22.83
CA ILE A 816 -34.61 -0.67 23.02
C ILE A 816 -34.86 -0.03 24.40
N GLY A 817 -34.18 -0.49 25.46
CA GLY A 817 -34.25 0.10 26.80
C GLY A 817 -33.68 1.53 26.89
N SER A 818 -32.72 1.87 26.02
CA SER A 818 -32.12 3.21 25.96
C SER A 818 -32.95 4.25 25.17
N ILE A 819 -33.96 3.80 24.41
CA ILE A 819 -34.80 4.67 23.56
C ILE A 819 -36.14 5.05 24.23
N VAL A 820 -36.47 4.47 25.39
CA VAL A 820 -37.78 4.63 26.04
C VAL A 820 -37.91 5.77 27.09
N PRO A 821 -36.86 6.50 27.54
CA PRO A 821 -37.10 7.70 28.37
C PRO A 821 -37.48 8.98 27.61
N ASP A 822 -37.23 9.09 26.30
CA ASP A 822 -37.44 10.35 25.55
C ASP A 822 -38.74 10.40 24.72
N LEU A 823 -39.59 9.37 24.81
CA LEU A 823 -40.88 9.29 24.09
C LEU A 823 -42.12 9.49 24.98
N LEU A 824 -41.95 9.92 26.25
CA LEU A 824 -43.07 10.13 27.20
C LEU A 824 -43.31 11.58 27.63
N HIS A 825 -42.75 12.58 26.95
CA HIS A 825 -43.22 13.97 27.07
C HIS A 825 -43.37 14.61 25.69
N GLY A 826 -44.59 14.57 25.18
CA GLY A 826 -44.92 15.09 23.85
C GLY A 826 -44.83 16.60 23.70
N THR A 827 -44.61 17.04 22.47
CA THR A 827 -45.50 18.01 21.81
C THR A 827 -45.34 17.92 20.30
N HIS A 828 -46.48 18.04 19.62
CA HIS A 828 -46.71 17.97 18.18
C HIS A 828 -45.78 18.85 17.32
N ILE A 829 -45.55 18.46 16.06
CA ILE A 829 -46.13 19.06 14.83
C ILE A 829 -45.31 18.60 13.60
N GLY A 830 -46.01 18.17 12.55
CA GLY A 830 -45.64 18.42 11.14
C GLY A 830 -44.93 17.31 10.40
#